data_AF-A0A286CWE5-F1
#
_entry.id   AF-A0A286CWE5-F1
#
_cell.length_a   1.000
_cell.length_b   1.000
_cell.length_c   1.000
_cell.angle_alpha   90.00
_cell.angle_beta   90.00
_cell.angle_gamma   90.00
#
_symmetry.space_group_name_H-M   'P 1'
#
loop_
_entity.id
_entity.type
_entity.pdbx_description
1 polymer ?
#
loop_
_entity_poly.entity_id
_entity_poly.type
_entity_poly.pdbx_seq_one_letter_code
_entity_poly.pdbx_strand_id
1 'polypeptide(L)'
;MSEQTAIGKIDEAPGDRAARGGPANFAAGEALIQPSLNRISVHGRVTQVEPKVMQVLILMAERPGTVISRETFLDTVWAGTVADDYLLNRAVSELRKIFDDDPQAPRYIETIRKGGYRLIAPIAPAKVAAAVAKVAADEPASERPASEGPAAMAPQSGAPSAGATPPPATPRSFRSRPALYGLAAACVVAATAAVFLLAPRLSGDASGIAERYDVLPLTSFVGLEFEPALSPDGSRIAFIWDGGGGAFDVYVKTIGSEDVLNLTDSPADERFPVWSADGRSLLFARTDGSGMSIMRVSALGGGVTRVFGDTAAADIRGMSLSPDGARIAYAGRESAASPYRIFLAALDSGEKRSVSNPGPGSLGDIDPRFSRDGQSIAFVRGVNEVTKDVYRIALDGGESTRLTFDNRKINGLAWSPGGDRLLFTSTRSGMYGLWSADPDGGDLQQVFLGNENVHQPATAAGVDAIAFEQWTHRSRLRQIDLVRRTQADASPYLQSTRWNSNPVWSPDGERIAFVSNRGGPHSIWVSQRDGRGAVQIADFGGAFIDNPAWSPDGTLIAFDGSPDGTTAIFAVSPEGGKPRKISDGPGDSRNPAWSRDGAWLYFESNRSGQWRIYAQPATGGTPIAVTAGPGIDARESADGQWLLYSKPGQPGLWQRPREDWSKGIAGGSEELLIAALEPQDGGNWAPAPDGIYFVRRLAEGAPMLSLFDPVDSSATDILALSPSFEGWGLDLSPDGTQLIFSEPAGQESDLRLAVPR
;
A
#
# COMPACT_ATOMS: atom_id res chain seq x y z
N MET A 1 -14.09 -39.85 -22.79
CA MET A 1 -12.87 -40.63 -23.10
C MET A 1 -11.73 -39.91 -22.38
N SER A 2 -11.46 -40.24 -21.11
CA SER A 2 -10.71 -41.42 -20.60
C SER A 2 -9.25 -41.00 -20.39
N GLU A 3 -8.52 -41.35 -19.34
CA GLU A 3 -8.71 -42.01 -18.07
C GLU A 3 -7.42 -41.68 -17.29
N GLN A 4 -7.47 -41.76 -15.96
CA GLN A 4 -6.30 -41.68 -15.08
C GLN A 4 -5.32 -42.84 -15.34
N THR A 5 -4.10 -42.72 -14.79
CA THR A 5 -3.29 -43.71 -14.02
C THR A 5 -1.80 -43.52 -14.40
N ALA A 6 -0.94 -42.84 -13.64
CA ALA A 6 -0.36 -43.12 -12.31
C ALA A 6 0.76 -44.21 -12.28
N ILE A 7 1.72 -43.98 -11.37
CA ILE A 7 2.76 -44.87 -10.77
C ILE A 7 4.19 -44.71 -11.37
N GLY A 8 5.26 -44.41 -10.62
CA GLY A 8 5.40 -44.27 -9.17
C GLY A 8 6.81 -43.81 -8.68
N LYS A 9 6.80 -43.35 -7.41
CA LYS A 9 7.82 -43.28 -6.33
C LYS A 9 9.32 -43.37 -6.64
N ILE A 10 10.09 -42.46 -6.04
CA ILE A 10 11.27 -42.77 -5.18
C ILE A 10 11.29 -41.83 -3.96
N ASP A 11 11.73 -42.39 -2.83
CA ASP A 11 11.63 -42.01 -1.42
C ASP A 11 12.35 -40.73 -0.93
N GLU A 12 12.02 -40.40 0.33
CA GLU A 12 12.33 -39.20 1.14
C GLU A 12 13.81 -39.02 1.60
N ALA A 13 14.09 -37.75 1.94
CA ALA A 13 14.89 -37.21 3.06
C ALA A 13 16.19 -36.45 2.70
N PRO A 14 16.67 -35.51 3.54
CA PRO A 14 15.96 -34.46 4.29
C PRO A 14 16.66 -33.09 4.16
N GLY A 15 15.90 -31.99 4.26
CA GLY A 15 16.47 -30.67 4.56
C GLY A 15 15.94 -29.54 3.70
N ASP A 16 14.65 -29.22 3.82
CA ASP A 16 14.14 -27.95 3.31
C ASP A 16 13.19 -27.33 4.35
N ARG A 17 13.75 -26.51 5.23
CA ARG A 17 13.03 -25.63 6.14
C ARG A 17 13.91 -24.44 6.47
N ALA A 18 13.83 -23.39 5.64
CA ALA A 18 13.78 -21.99 6.07
C ALA A 18 13.84 -21.04 4.86
N ALA A 19 12.69 -20.47 4.48
CA ALA A 19 12.51 -19.09 4.01
C ALA A 19 10.99 -18.91 3.73
N ARG A 20 10.31 -17.80 4.01
CA ARG A 20 10.75 -16.42 3.82
C ARG A 20 10.07 -15.47 4.83
N GLY A 21 10.78 -15.13 5.91
CA GLY A 21 10.92 -13.73 6.32
C GLY A 21 12.26 -13.25 5.75
N GLY A 22 12.38 -11.97 5.38
CA GLY A 22 13.66 -11.43 4.93
C GLY A 22 14.77 -11.69 5.98
N PRO A 23 16.05 -11.78 5.58
CA PRO A 23 17.12 -12.10 6.50
C PRO A 23 17.15 -11.11 7.67
N ALA A 24 17.08 -11.63 8.90
CA ALA A 24 17.07 -10.82 10.12
C ALA A 24 18.36 -10.00 10.23
N ASN A 25 18.29 -8.84 10.89
CA ASN A 25 19.49 -8.03 11.15
C ASN A 25 20.54 -8.86 11.92
N PHE A 26 21.79 -8.75 11.49
CA PHE A 26 22.91 -9.47 12.10
C PHE A 26 24.13 -8.55 12.18
N ALA A 27 25.04 -8.86 13.09
CA ALA A 27 26.36 -8.26 13.15
C ALA A 27 27.36 -9.17 12.41
N ALA A 28 28.24 -8.59 11.61
CA ALA A 28 29.44 -9.24 11.09
C ALA A 28 30.63 -8.45 11.63
N GLY A 29 31.42 -9.04 12.53
CA GLY A 29 32.46 -8.30 13.25
C GLY A 29 31.86 -7.10 14.02
N GLU A 30 32.35 -5.90 13.71
CA GLU A 30 31.85 -4.64 14.30
C GLU A 30 30.73 -3.99 13.47
N ALA A 31 30.41 -4.56 12.31
CA ALA A 31 29.40 -4.00 11.40
C ALA A 31 28.00 -4.54 11.73
N LEU A 32 27.04 -3.63 11.93
CA LEU A 32 25.62 -3.97 11.96
C LEU A 32 25.06 -3.99 10.54
N ILE A 33 24.59 -5.16 10.11
CA ILE A 33 23.98 -5.38 8.80
C ILE A 33 22.47 -5.39 8.98
N GLN A 34 21.78 -4.56 8.20
CA GLN A 34 20.32 -4.45 8.20
C GLN A 34 19.79 -4.75 6.79
N PRO A 35 19.64 -6.04 6.44
CA PRO A 35 19.27 -6.47 5.10
C PRO A 35 17.97 -5.88 4.57
N SER A 36 16.94 -5.76 5.41
CA SER A 36 15.64 -5.18 5.04
C SER A 36 15.71 -3.70 4.67
N LEU A 37 16.73 -2.99 5.17
CA LEU A 37 16.98 -1.59 4.88
C LEU A 37 18.08 -1.39 3.83
N ASN A 38 18.70 -2.47 3.34
CA ASN A 38 19.94 -2.44 2.57
C ASN A 38 21.01 -1.52 3.18
N ARG A 39 21.18 -1.59 4.50
CA ARG A 39 22.00 -0.65 5.27
C ARG A 39 23.09 -1.38 6.05
N ILE A 40 24.30 -0.84 6.02
CA ILE A 40 25.45 -1.33 6.80
C ILE A 40 25.97 -0.19 7.67
N SER A 41 26.05 -0.42 8.97
CA SER A 41 26.61 0.53 9.93
C SER A 41 27.90 -0.03 10.52
N VAL A 42 29.03 0.64 10.31
CA VAL A 42 30.35 0.22 10.80
C VAL A 42 31.19 1.45 11.12
N HIS A 43 31.92 1.43 12.25
CA HIS A 43 32.71 2.56 12.75
C HIS A 43 31.94 3.90 12.85
N GLY A 44 30.66 3.84 13.26
CA GLY A 44 29.79 5.03 13.37
C GLY A 44 29.32 5.60 12.02
N ARG A 45 29.73 5.03 10.89
CA ARG A 45 29.28 5.40 9.56
C ARG A 45 28.15 4.48 9.10
N VAL A 46 27.05 5.09 8.70
CA VAL A 46 25.89 4.39 8.12
C VAL A 46 25.97 4.52 6.61
N THR A 47 26.01 3.38 5.91
CA THR A 47 26.09 3.35 4.44
C THR A 47 24.89 2.60 3.87
N GLN A 48 24.17 3.25 2.94
CA GLN A 48 23.15 2.62 2.13
C GLN A 48 23.82 1.85 0.98
N VAL A 49 23.40 0.60 0.76
CA VAL A 49 24.05 -0.34 -0.16
C VAL A 49 23.07 -0.74 -1.25
N GLU A 50 23.56 -0.99 -2.46
CA GLU A 50 22.70 -1.51 -3.53
C GLU A 50 22.15 -2.91 -3.17
N PRO A 51 20.89 -3.25 -3.52
CA PRO A 51 20.28 -4.53 -3.14
C PRO A 51 21.10 -5.76 -3.57
N LYS A 52 21.75 -5.72 -4.75
CA LYS A 52 22.59 -6.82 -5.24
C LYS A 52 23.88 -6.97 -4.44
N VAL A 53 24.48 -5.86 -4.01
CA VAL A 53 25.68 -5.88 -3.15
C VAL A 53 25.32 -6.42 -1.76
N MET A 54 24.15 -6.05 -1.23
CA MET A 54 23.62 -6.61 0.02
C MET A 54 23.33 -8.12 -0.12
N GLN A 55 22.76 -8.57 -1.23
CA GLN A 55 22.52 -10.00 -1.50
C GLN A 55 23.81 -10.82 -1.56
N VAL A 56 24.90 -10.29 -2.13
CA VAL A 56 26.23 -10.93 -2.09
C VAL A 56 26.70 -11.11 -0.64
N LEU A 57 26.52 -10.09 0.21
CA LEU A 57 26.89 -10.18 1.63
C LEU A 57 26.02 -11.19 2.39
N ILE A 58 24.71 -11.19 2.18
CA ILE A 58 23.77 -12.14 2.80
C ILE A 58 24.15 -13.57 2.41
N LEU A 59 24.42 -13.82 1.13
CA LEU A 59 24.77 -15.16 0.66
C LEU A 59 26.05 -15.68 1.35
N MET A 60 27.04 -14.81 1.58
CA MET A 60 28.21 -15.17 2.39
C MET A 60 27.90 -15.34 3.88
N ALA A 61 26.97 -14.54 4.41
CA ALA A 61 26.58 -14.55 5.81
C ALA A 61 25.71 -15.76 6.21
N GLU A 62 24.98 -16.35 5.26
CA GLU A 62 24.24 -17.61 5.47
C GLU A 62 25.18 -18.82 5.65
N ARG A 63 26.43 -18.71 5.18
CA ARG A 63 27.44 -19.77 5.23
C ARG A 63 28.79 -19.23 5.72
N PRO A 64 28.88 -18.71 6.96
CA PRO A 64 30.10 -18.09 7.47
C PRO A 64 31.30 -19.03 7.40
N GLY A 65 32.45 -18.51 7.01
CA GLY A 65 33.70 -19.26 6.86
C GLY A 65 33.77 -20.22 5.66
N THR A 66 32.66 -20.42 4.94
CA THR A 66 32.58 -21.32 3.77
C THR A 66 32.84 -20.56 2.48
N VAL A 67 33.63 -21.14 1.58
CA VAL A 67 33.91 -20.57 0.25
C VAL A 67 32.69 -20.72 -0.65
N ILE A 68 32.19 -19.61 -1.16
CA ILE A 68 31.10 -19.57 -2.13
C ILE A 68 31.72 -19.32 -3.51
N SER A 69 31.40 -20.20 -4.45
CA SER A 69 31.95 -20.14 -5.80
C SER A 69 31.42 -18.93 -6.58
N ARG A 70 32.19 -18.45 -7.57
CA ARG A 70 31.78 -17.33 -8.43
C ARG A 70 30.48 -17.64 -9.16
N GLU A 71 30.36 -18.84 -9.72
CA GLU A 71 29.16 -19.34 -10.40
C GLU A 71 27.94 -19.29 -9.47
N THR A 72 28.08 -19.74 -8.21
CA THR A 72 26.98 -19.69 -7.23
C THR A 72 26.51 -18.27 -6.94
N PHE A 73 27.41 -17.28 -6.87
CA PHE A 73 27.00 -15.88 -6.73
C PHE A 73 26.23 -15.39 -7.96
N LEU A 74 26.73 -15.67 -9.16
CA LEU A 74 26.10 -15.24 -10.41
C LEU A 74 24.72 -15.88 -10.57
N ASP A 75 24.59 -17.17 -10.33
CA ASP A 75 23.34 -17.92 -10.46
C ASP A 75 22.31 -17.57 -9.39
N THR A 76 22.75 -17.18 -8.19
CA THR A 76 21.83 -16.86 -7.08
C THR A 76 21.45 -15.39 -7.05
N VAL A 77 22.45 -14.50 -7.08
CA VAL A 77 22.23 -13.06 -6.95
C VAL A 77 21.75 -12.46 -8.28
N TRP A 78 22.19 -12.99 -9.42
CA TRP A 78 21.84 -12.47 -10.75
C TRP A 78 21.00 -13.47 -11.58
N ALA A 79 20.26 -14.37 -10.92
CA ALA A 79 19.34 -15.30 -11.55
C ALA A 79 18.45 -14.61 -12.60
N GLY A 80 18.47 -15.12 -13.84
CA GLY A 80 17.66 -14.57 -14.94
C GLY A 80 18.21 -13.31 -15.62
N THR A 81 19.43 -12.89 -15.30
CA THR A 81 20.13 -11.77 -15.96
C THR A 81 21.49 -12.20 -16.50
N VAL A 82 21.96 -11.60 -17.59
CA VAL A 82 23.31 -11.83 -18.11
C VAL A 82 24.30 -11.11 -17.19
N ALA A 83 24.93 -11.85 -16.29
CA ALA A 83 25.93 -11.33 -15.35
C ALA A 83 27.28 -12.02 -15.56
N ASP A 84 28.36 -11.27 -15.36
CA ASP A 84 29.73 -11.75 -15.47
C ASP A 84 30.53 -11.49 -14.17
N ASP A 85 31.75 -12.01 -14.13
CA ASP A 85 32.64 -11.89 -12.98
C ASP A 85 32.93 -10.42 -12.60
N TYR A 86 32.76 -9.47 -13.53
CA TYR A 86 33.00 -8.05 -13.26
C TYR A 86 32.00 -7.51 -12.23
N LEU A 87 30.71 -7.86 -12.35
CA LEU A 87 29.67 -7.42 -11.40
C LEU A 87 29.92 -7.97 -9.99
N LEU A 88 30.30 -9.24 -9.88
CA LEU A 88 30.66 -9.85 -8.60
C LEU A 88 31.89 -9.18 -7.98
N ASN A 89 32.94 -8.93 -8.77
CA ASN A 89 34.15 -8.27 -8.29
C ASN A 89 33.86 -6.82 -7.83
N ARG A 90 32.98 -6.10 -8.54
CA ARG A 90 32.53 -4.77 -8.14
C ARG A 90 31.79 -4.81 -6.81
N ALA A 91 30.83 -5.72 -6.64
CA ALA A 91 30.08 -5.87 -5.41
C ALA A 91 30.99 -6.16 -4.20
N VAL A 92 31.94 -7.08 -4.35
CA VAL A 92 32.92 -7.37 -3.30
C VAL A 92 33.84 -6.17 -3.03
N SER A 93 34.25 -5.43 -4.07
CA SER A 93 35.05 -4.22 -3.88
C SER A 93 34.30 -3.13 -3.11
N GLU A 94 32.99 -2.98 -3.33
CA GLU A 94 32.17 -2.03 -2.58
C GLU A 94 32.02 -2.45 -1.12
N LEU A 95 31.76 -3.75 -0.85
CA LEU A 95 31.71 -4.26 0.53
C LEU A 95 33.02 -4.05 1.28
N ARG A 96 34.17 -4.27 0.62
CA ARG A 96 35.49 -4.01 1.23
C ARG A 96 35.70 -2.54 1.59
N LYS A 97 35.27 -1.61 0.72
CA LYS A 97 35.33 -0.17 1.02
C LYS A 97 34.46 0.20 2.21
N ILE A 98 33.30 -0.44 2.35
CA ILE A 98 32.38 -0.19 3.48
C ILE A 98 33.00 -0.70 4.77
N PHE A 99 33.59 -1.90 4.76
CA PHE A 99 34.20 -2.52 5.95
C PHE A 99 35.63 -2.04 6.27
N ASP A 100 36.20 -1.15 5.45
CA ASP A 100 37.63 -0.78 5.50
C ASP A 100 38.56 -2.02 5.48
N ASP A 101 38.25 -2.98 4.59
CA ASP A 101 38.85 -4.31 4.54
C ASP A 101 39.95 -4.42 3.46
N ASP A 102 41.16 -4.80 3.86
CA ASP A 102 42.31 -4.96 2.96
C ASP A 102 42.30 -6.35 2.29
N PRO A 103 42.26 -6.45 0.95
CA PRO A 103 42.32 -7.74 0.25
C PRO A 103 43.59 -8.56 0.50
N GLN A 104 44.72 -7.95 0.90
CA GLN A 104 45.97 -8.65 1.23
C GLN A 104 46.03 -9.09 2.70
N ALA A 105 45.21 -8.50 3.56
CA ALA A 105 45.09 -8.82 5.00
C ALA A 105 43.61 -8.78 5.44
N PRO A 106 42.77 -9.70 4.92
CA PRO A 106 41.33 -9.58 5.08
C PRO A 106 40.90 -9.83 6.53
N ARG A 107 40.04 -8.96 7.04
CA ARG A 107 39.31 -9.08 8.31
C ARG A 107 37.85 -9.48 8.10
N TYR A 108 37.27 -9.12 6.95
CA TYR A 108 35.88 -9.39 6.63
C TYR A 108 35.73 -10.39 5.49
N ILE A 109 36.29 -10.11 4.31
CA ILE A 109 36.05 -10.91 3.10
C ILE A 109 37.37 -11.45 2.56
N GLU A 110 37.53 -12.77 2.59
CA GLU A 110 38.69 -13.44 2.01
C GLU A 110 38.43 -13.83 0.55
N THR A 111 39.37 -13.52 -0.34
CA THR A 111 39.32 -13.95 -1.74
C THR A 111 40.09 -15.25 -1.93
N ILE A 112 39.40 -16.28 -2.43
CA ILE A 112 40.04 -17.54 -2.83
C ILE A 112 40.32 -17.47 -4.33
N ARG A 113 41.61 -17.49 -4.70
CA ARG A 113 42.05 -17.40 -6.10
C ARG A 113 41.36 -18.50 -6.92
N LYS A 114 40.62 -18.08 -7.97
CA LYS A 114 39.82 -18.96 -8.84
C LYS A 114 38.71 -19.77 -8.15
N GLY A 115 38.51 -19.60 -6.83
CA GLY A 115 37.55 -20.36 -6.03
C GLY A 115 36.33 -19.57 -5.56
N GLY A 116 36.43 -18.24 -5.45
CA GLY A 116 35.31 -17.37 -5.05
C GLY A 116 35.62 -16.54 -3.80
N TYR A 117 34.64 -16.36 -2.92
CA TYR A 117 34.73 -15.48 -1.75
C TYR A 117 34.14 -16.16 -0.50
N ARG A 118 34.65 -15.82 0.67
CA ARG A 118 34.03 -16.18 1.96
C ARG A 118 34.04 -15.01 2.93
N LEU A 119 33.01 -14.92 3.77
CA LEU A 119 32.98 -14.01 4.91
C LEU A 119 33.66 -14.70 6.09
N ILE A 120 34.72 -14.07 6.62
CA ILE A 120 35.52 -14.55 7.75
C ILE A 120 35.24 -13.79 9.04
N ALA A 121 34.50 -12.67 8.97
CA ALA A 121 34.05 -11.94 10.15
C ALA A 121 33.07 -12.79 10.98
N PRO A 122 33.16 -12.79 12.33
CA PRO A 122 32.22 -13.49 13.20
C PRO A 122 30.79 -12.96 13.01
N ILE A 123 29.80 -13.84 12.91
CA ILE A 123 28.39 -13.45 12.76
C ILE A 123 27.65 -13.63 14.08
N ALA A 124 26.89 -12.62 14.49
CA ALA A 124 26.03 -12.67 15.67
C ALA A 124 24.64 -12.05 15.40
N PRO A 125 23.57 -12.49 16.08
CA PRO A 125 22.27 -11.81 16.00
C PRO A 125 22.36 -10.35 16.51
N ALA A 126 21.68 -9.40 15.84
CA ALA A 126 21.80 -7.96 16.12
C ALA A 126 21.49 -7.52 17.58
N LYS A 127 20.81 -8.35 18.38
CA LYS A 127 20.53 -8.09 19.80
C LYS A 127 21.79 -8.01 20.68
N VAL A 128 22.94 -8.53 20.22
CA VAL A 128 24.21 -8.53 20.98
C VAL A 128 25.07 -7.30 20.70
N ALA A 129 25.00 -6.71 19.50
CA ALA A 129 25.83 -5.57 19.11
C ALA A 129 25.36 -4.22 19.71
N ALA A 130 24.05 -4.06 19.95
CA ALA A 130 23.50 -2.88 20.60
C ALA A 130 23.95 -2.73 22.07
N ALA A 131 24.34 -3.82 22.73
CA ALA A 131 24.89 -3.79 24.09
C ALA A 131 26.35 -3.30 24.11
N VAL A 132 27.14 -3.60 23.08
CA VAL A 132 28.55 -3.17 22.99
C VAL A 132 28.65 -1.67 22.68
N ALA A 133 27.77 -1.14 21.83
CA ALA A 133 27.73 0.30 21.52
C ALA A 133 27.24 1.16 22.69
N LYS A 134 26.40 0.61 23.57
CA LYS A 134 25.84 1.34 24.72
C LYS A 134 26.79 1.37 25.93
N VAL A 135 27.63 0.35 26.09
CA VAL A 135 28.64 0.29 27.17
C VAL A 135 29.85 1.20 26.89
N ALA A 136 30.21 1.44 25.62
CA ALA A 136 31.30 2.34 25.27
C ALA A 136 30.99 3.84 25.49
N ALA A 137 29.72 4.20 25.72
CA ALA A 137 29.30 5.58 25.91
C ALA A 137 29.22 6.02 27.39
N ASP A 138 29.27 5.09 28.35
CA ASP A 138 28.82 5.34 29.74
C ASP A 138 29.83 4.96 30.86
N GLU A 139 31.13 4.78 30.60
CA GLU A 139 32.13 4.61 31.69
C GLU A 139 33.08 5.82 31.87
N PRO A 140 33.21 6.35 33.10
CA PRO A 140 34.30 7.24 33.49
C PRO A 140 35.53 6.45 33.99
N ALA A 141 36.69 7.11 33.92
CA ALA A 141 38.02 6.55 34.20
C ALA A 141 38.29 6.12 35.66
N SER A 142 39.26 5.19 35.80
CA SER A 142 39.91 4.65 37.03
C SER A 142 39.22 3.39 37.58
N GLU A 143 39.86 2.25 37.89
CA GLU A 143 41.20 1.97 38.43
C GLU A 143 41.50 0.44 38.27
N ARG A 144 42.75 0.04 38.04
CA ARG A 144 43.19 -1.39 38.03
C ARG A 144 43.23 -1.95 39.47
N PRO A 145 43.01 -3.27 39.69
CA PRO A 145 44.15 -4.21 39.74
C PRO A 145 43.90 -5.68 39.30
N ALA A 146 45.00 -6.24 38.75
CA ALA A 146 45.61 -7.58 38.85
C ALA A 146 44.80 -8.89 39.08
N SER A 147 45.10 -9.83 38.16
CA SER A 147 45.46 -11.26 38.33
C SER A 147 44.51 -12.26 38.99
N GLU A 148 44.14 -13.31 38.23
CA GLU A 148 44.63 -14.70 38.37
C GLU A 148 43.88 -15.65 37.39
N GLY A 149 44.60 -16.48 36.63
CA GLY A 149 44.05 -17.70 35.98
C GLY A 149 44.12 -18.88 36.96
N PRO A 150 44.15 -20.16 36.53
CA PRO A 150 43.89 -20.82 35.24
C PRO A 150 42.77 -21.90 35.39
N ALA A 151 42.31 -22.71 34.43
CA ALA A 151 42.96 -23.84 33.74
C ALA A 151 41.82 -24.60 32.99
N ALA A 152 41.92 -24.83 31.68
CA ALA A 152 42.43 -26.05 31.02
C ALA A 152 41.61 -27.33 31.22
N MET A 153 40.99 -27.84 30.15
CA MET A 153 41.07 -29.26 29.76
C MET A 153 40.49 -29.50 28.35
N ALA A 154 41.39 -29.81 27.41
CA ALA A 154 41.12 -30.73 26.29
C ALA A 154 41.61 -32.13 26.71
N PRO A 155 41.13 -33.22 26.08
CA PRO A 155 41.85 -33.83 24.94
C PRO A 155 40.85 -34.50 23.94
N GLN A 156 41.16 -35.13 22.81
CA GLN A 156 42.31 -35.29 21.93
C GLN A 156 41.79 -35.88 20.58
N SER A 157 42.68 -35.88 19.60
CA SER A 157 42.64 -36.31 18.20
C SER A 157 42.40 -37.80 17.91
N GLY A 158 41.95 -38.08 16.67
CA GLY A 158 42.17 -39.36 15.98
C GLY A 158 41.89 -39.26 14.46
N ALA A 159 42.88 -39.54 13.63
CA ALA A 159 42.85 -39.74 12.17
C ALA A 159 43.88 -40.84 11.83
N PRO A 160 44.06 -41.34 10.59
CA PRO A 160 43.18 -41.51 9.43
C PRO A 160 43.22 -42.96 8.84
N SER A 161 42.48 -43.27 7.77
CA SER A 161 42.91 -44.29 6.76
C SER A 161 42.17 -44.13 5.43
N ALA A 162 42.80 -44.64 4.37
CA ALA A 162 42.66 -44.29 2.96
C ALA A 162 41.88 -45.30 2.09
N GLY A 163 41.49 -44.84 0.89
CA GLY A 163 41.58 -45.62 -0.36
C GLY A 163 40.26 -46.05 -1.01
N ALA A 164 39.98 -45.54 -2.22
CA ALA A 164 39.81 -46.32 -3.46
C ALA A 164 39.17 -45.49 -4.59
N THR A 165 39.80 -45.54 -5.77
CA THR A 165 39.44 -44.93 -7.06
C THR A 165 38.51 -45.85 -7.89
N PRO A 166 37.70 -45.32 -8.84
CA PRO A 166 37.13 -46.11 -9.94
C PRO A 166 37.62 -45.70 -11.35
N PRO A 167 37.44 -46.55 -12.40
CA PRO A 167 38.13 -46.47 -13.69
C PRO A 167 37.33 -45.72 -14.80
N PRO A 168 37.93 -45.45 -15.99
CA PRO A 168 37.32 -44.60 -17.02
C PRO A 168 36.52 -45.38 -18.08
N ALA A 169 35.51 -44.72 -18.67
CA ALA A 169 34.68 -45.23 -19.76
C ALA A 169 35.18 -44.77 -21.15
N THR A 170 35.06 -45.67 -22.13
CA THR A 170 35.45 -45.51 -23.55
C THR A 170 34.47 -44.66 -24.39
N PRO A 171 34.92 -43.95 -25.44
CA PRO A 171 34.03 -43.13 -26.29
C PRO A 171 33.50 -43.89 -27.52
N ARG A 172 32.24 -43.61 -27.90
CA ARG A 172 31.61 -44.02 -29.17
C ARG A 172 31.66 -42.88 -30.19
N SER A 173 32.14 -43.17 -31.39
CA SER A 173 32.22 -42.24 -32.54
C SER A 173 30.88 -42.07 -33.25
N PHE A 174 30.46 -40.83 -33.55
CA PHE A 174 29.40 -40.51 -34.51
C PHE A 174 29.98 -39.76 -35.71
N ARG A 175 29.67 -40.24 -36.92
CA ARG A 175 30.08 -39.65 -38.21
C ARG A 175 29.27 -38.39 -38.52
N SER A 176 29.95 -37.29 -38.83
CA SER A 176 29.37 -36.00 -39.24
C SER A 176 29.08 -35.94 -40.75
N ARG A 177 27.94 -35.35 -41.14
CA ARG A 177 27.63 -34.91 -42.51
C ARG A 177 27.84 -33.38 -42.60
N PRO A 178 28.85 -32.85 -43.32
CA PRO A 178 29.25 -31.43 -43.23
C PRO A 178 28.41 -30.45 -44.07
N ALA A 179 27.42 -30.89 -44.85
CA ALA A 179 26.69 -30.00 -45.76
C ALA A 179 25.54 -29.20 -45.10
N LEU A 180 25.03 -29.61 -43.93
CA LEU A 180 23.90 -28.93 -43.27
C LEU A 180 24.34 -27.73 -42.40
N TYR A 181 25.58 -27.75 -41.89
CA TYR A 181 26.11 -26.71 -41.01
C TYR A 181 26.50 -25.42 -41.77
N GLY A 182 26.87 -25.54 -43.05
CA GLY A 182 27.23 -24.37 -43.87
C GLY A 182 26.06 -23.44 -44.16
N LEU A 183 24.86 -23.99 -44.36
CA LEU A 183 23.65 -23.20 -44.62
C LEU A 183 23.13 -22.51 -43.35
N ALA A 184 23.18 -23.21 -42.21
CA ALA A 184 22.80 -22.64 -40.91
C ALA A 184 23.75 -21.51 -40.49
N ALA A 185 25.06 -21.66 -40.69
CA ALA A 185 26.03 -20.61 -40.40
C ALA A 185 25.82 -19.37 -41.29
N ALA A 186 25.50 -19.55 -42.58
CA ALA A 186 25.22 -18.44 -43.49
C ALA A 186 23.94 -17.67 -43.09
N CYS A 187 22.88 -18.37 -42.66
CA CYS A 187 21.66 -17.72 -42.17
C CYS A 187 21.90 -16.96 -40.86
N VAL A 188 22.72 -17.50 -39.94
CA VAL A 188 23.08 -16.80 -38.69
C VAL A 188 23.88 -15.55 -39.00
N VAL A 189 24.87 -15.60 -39.90
CA VAL A 189 25.66 -14.41 -40.27
C VAL A 189 24.80 -13.36 -40.95
N ALA A 190 23.88 -13.74 -41.84
CA ALA A 190 22.95 -12.81 -42.48
C ALA A 190 21.97 -12.17 -41.47
N ALA A 191 21.44 -12.95 -40.52
CA ALA A 191 20.58 -12.44 -39.46
C ALA A 191 21.34 -11.50 -38.50
N THR A 192 22.59 -11.83 -38.18
CA THR A 192 23.45 -10.99 -37.32
C THR A 192 23.81 -9.68 -38.02
N ALA A 193 24.10 -9.72 -39.33
CA ALA A 193 24.35 -8.53 -40.13
C ALA A 193 23.11 -7.65 -40.28
N ALA A 194 21.92 -8.25 -40.44
CA ALA A 194 20.66 -7.53 -40.47
C ALA A 194 20.38 -6.83 -39.12
N VAL A 195 20.60 -7.51 -38.00
CA VAL A 195 20.49 -6.93 -36.65
C VAL A 195 21.48 -5.77 -36.47
N PHE A 196 22.74 -5.91 -36.88
CA PHE A 196 23.73 -4.84 -36.77
C PHE A 196 23.46 -3.63 -37.69
N LEU A 197 22.84 -3.84 -38.85
CA LEU A 197 22.51 -2.77 -39.80
C LEU A 197 21.16 -2.08 -39.50
N LEU A 198 20.24 -2.76 -38.80
CA LEU A 198 18.93 -2.23 -38.39
C LEU A 198 18.91 -1.70 -36.95
N ALA A 199 19.80 -2.17 -36.07
CA ALA A 199 19.87 -1.71 -34.67
C ALA A 199 20.08 -0.20 -34.52
N PRO A 200 20.90 0.50 -35.34
CA PRO A 200 21.04 1.96 -35.22
C PRO A 200 19.83 2.74 -35.74
N ARG A 201 18.87 2.09 -36.42
CA ARG A 201 17.64 2.71 -36.95
C ARG A 201 16.38 2.39 -36.14
N LEU A 202 16.46 1.39 -35.25
CA LEU A 202 15.42 1.02 -34.28
C LEU A 202 15.73 1.52 -32.87
N SER A 203 16.94 2.04 -32.64
CA SER A 203 17.29 2.79 -31.44
C SER A 203 16.87 4.24 -31.63
N GLY A 204 15.57 4.52 -31.50
CA GLY A 204 15.17 5.85 -31.04
C GLY A 204 15.81 6.07 -29.67
N ASP A 205 16.37 7.26 -29.43
CA ASP A 205 17.17 7.64 -28.27
C ASP A 205 16.74 6.98 -26.96
N ALA A 206 17.32 5.82 -26.67
CA ALA A 206 17.33 5.22 -25.34
C ALA A 206 18.50 5.83 -24.54
N SER A 207 18.52 7.16 -24.47
CA SER A 207 19.39 7.93 -23.57
C SER A 207 18.52 8.70 -22.58
N GLY A 208 17.68 7.98 -21.85
CA GLY A 208 17.11 8.45 -20.59
C GLY A 208 17.86 7.77 -19.46
N ILE A 209 18.94 8.37 -18.96
CA ILE A 209 19.30 8.11 -17.57
C ILE A 209 18.07 8.58 -16.81
N ALA A 210 17.28 7.66 -16.24
CA ALA A 210 16.11 8.02 -15.43
C ALA A 210 16.56 9.14 -14.47
N GLU A 211 15.97 10.34 -14.64
CA GLU A 211 16.32 11.50 -13.81
C GLU A 211 16.27 11.06 -12.36
N ARG A 212 17.41 11.17 -11.69
CA ARG A 212 17.51 10.84 -10.27
C ARG A 212 17.15 12.09 -9.51
N TYR A 213 16.18 11.99 -8.62
CA TYR A 213 15.79 13.08 -7.74
C TYR A 213 16.46 12.91 -6.37
N ASP A 214 16.94 14.01 -5.80
CA ASP A 214 17.17 14.15 -4.37
C ASP A 214 15.89 14.63 -3.70
N VAL A 215 15.41 13.86 -2.73
CA VAL A 215 14.20 14.20 -1.97
C VAL A 215 14.59 14.81 -0.64
N LEU A 216 14.13 16.04 -0.41
CA LEU A 216 14.38 16.84 0.77
C LEU A 216 13.11 16.95 1.62
N PRO A 217 13.20 16.87 2.97
CA PRO A 217 12.12 17.31 3.85
C PRO A 217 11.83 18.80 3.64
N LEU A 218 10.55 19.18 3.51
CA LEU A 218 10.14 20.58 3.62
C LEU A 218 9.53 20.89 4.99
N THR A 219 8.69 19.99 5.48
CA THR A 219 7.97 20.12 6.74
C THR A 219 7.84 18.77 7.45
N SER A 220 7.46 18.84 8.73
CA SER A 220 7.14 17.69 9.59
C SER A 220 6.34 18.19 10.81
N PHE A 221 5.33 19.02 10.56
CA PHE A 221 4.57 19.66 11.62
C PHE A 221 3.57 18.69 12.24
N VAL A 222 3.17 18.97 13.49
CA VAL A 222 2.11 18.19 14.13
C VAL A 222 0.79 18.52 13.43
N GLY A 223 0.05 17.48 13.02
CA GLY A 223 -1.22 17.62 12.32
C GLY A 223 -1.15 17.12 10.88
N LEU A 224 -2.01 17.66 10.04
CA LEU A 224 -2.17 17.28 8.65
C LEU A 224 -1.78 18.43 7.72
N GLU A 225 -0.79 18.16 6.87
CA GLU A 225 -0.25 19.10 5.88
C GLU A 225 -0.61 18.66 4.45
N PHE A 226 -1.26 19.52 3.67
CA PHE A 226 -1.79 19.19 2.33
C PHE A 226 -1.52 20.25 1.27
N GLU A 227 -1.76 19.85 0.02
CA GLU A 227 -1.96 20.67 -1.17
C GLU A 227 -0.83 21.69 -1.38
N PRO A 228 0.43 21.23 -1.48
CA PRO A 228 1.56 22.11 -1.70
C PRO A 228 1.43 22.89 -3.01
N ALA A 229 1.94 24.10 -3.04
CA ALA A 229 2.07 24.92 -4.24
C ALA A 229 3.40 25.69 -4.21
N LEU A 230 4.27 25.43 -5.19
CA LEU A 230 5.55 26.12 -5.33
C LEU A 230 5.34 27.54 -5.87
N SER A 231 6.08 28.50 -5.32
CA SER A 231 6.08 29.87 -5.84
C SER A 231 6.73 29.92 -7.24
N PRO A 232 6.37 30.89 -8.10
CA PRO A 232 6.91 30.97 -9.46
C PRO A 232 8.43 31.12 -9.55
N ASP A 233 9.05 31.66 -8.50
CA ASP A 233 10.50 31.82 -8.37
C ASP A 233 11.19 30.63 -7.67
N GLY A 234 10.42 29.64 -7.21
CA GLY A 234 10.91 28.45 -6.51
C GLY A 234 11.48 28.72 -5.11
N SER A 235 11.31 29.93 -4.56
CA SER A 235 11.88 30.30 -3.26
C SER A 235 10.99 29.94 -2.06
N ARG A 236 9.69 29.74 -2.30
CA ARG A 236 8.67 29.54 -1.27
C ARG A 236 7.70 28.42 -1.64
N ILE A 237 7.07 27.86 -0.63
CA ILE A 237 5.97 26.92 -0.78
C ILE A 237 4.76 27.40 0.02
N ALA A 238 3.60 27.41 -0.63
CA ALA A 238 2.32 27.54 0.04
C ALA A 238 1.75 26.15 0.30
N PHE A 239 1.02 25.97 1.39
CA PHE A 239 0.42 24.70 1.76
C PHE A 239 -0.72 24.91 2.76
N ILE A 240 -1.50 23.85 2.97
CA ILE A 240 -2.61 23.83 3.91
C ILE A 240 -2.20 23.06 5.16
N TRP A 241 -2.55 23.57 6.34
CA TRP A 241 -2.24 22.91 7.62
C TRP A 241 -3.32 23.16 8.68
N ASP A 242 -3.64 22.15 9.47
CA ASP A 242 -4.67 22.19 10.54
C ASP A 242 -4.13 22.55 11.94
N GLY A 243 -2.82 22.76 12.08
CA GLY A 243 -2.21 23.06 13.38
C GLY A 243 -2.32 21.94 14.43
N GLY A 244 -2.70 20.71 14.05
CA GLY A 244 -2.90 19.59 14.97
C GLY A 244 -4.35 19.36 15.43
N GLY A 245 -5.34 19.81 14.64
CA GLY A 245 -6.76 19.48 14.86
C GLY A 245 -7.73 20.67 14.77
N GLY A 246 -7.28 21.81 14.25
CA GLY A 246 -8.11 22.99 13.95
C GLY A 246 -8.71 22.94 12.53
N ALA A 247 -9.27 24.08 12.11
CA ALA A 247 -9.64 24.28 10.70
C ALA A 247 -8.36 24.35 9.84
N PHE A 248 -8.50 24.01 8.56
CA PHE A 248 -7.40 24.11 7.61
C PHE A 248 -7.17 25.56 7.18
N ASP A 249 -5.97 26.10 7.46
CA ASP A 249 -5.54 27.44 7.05
C ASP A 249 -4.44 27.38 5.97
N VAL A 250 -4.18 28.53 5.32
CA VAL A 250 -3.15 28.69 4.28
C VAL A 250 -1.86 29.22 4.89
N TYR A 251 -0.78 28.44 4.74
CA TYR A 251 0.56 28.78 5.21
C TYR A 251 1.52 29.02 4.05
N VAL A 252 2.57 29.80 4.30
CA VAL A 252 3.73 29.93 3.41
C VAL A 252 5.02 29.69 4.19
N LYS A 253 5.90 28.87 3.63
CA LYS A 253 7.26 28.61 4.13
C LYS A 253 8.30 29.02 3.10
N THR A 254 9.42 29.57 3.55
CA THR A 254 10.59 29.81 2.69
C THR A 254 11.40 28.52 2.57
N ILE A 255 11.71 28.10 1.35
CA ILE A 255 12.46 26.86 1.10
C ILE A 255 13.91 27.04 1.60
N GLY A 256 14.38 26.10 2.42
CA GLY A 256 15.68 26.18 3.09
C GLY A 256 15.71 27.01 4.38
N SER A 257 14.57 27.57 4.81
CA SER A 257 14.38 28.17 6.13
C SER A 257 13.31 27.42 6.91
N GLU A 258 13.32 27.58 8.23
CA GLU A 258 12.26 27.13 9.14
C GLU A 258 11.18 28.21 9.37
N ASP A 259 11.33 29.38 8.74
CA ASP A 259 10.35 30.46 8.83
C ASP A 259 9.05 30.08 8.10
N VAL A 260 7.97 29.97 8.88
CA VAL A 260 6.62 29.70 8.42
C VAL A 260 5.70 30.85 8.83
N LEU A 261 4.86 31.29 7.90
CA LEU A 261 3.86 32.33 8.11
C LEU A 261 2.46 31.75 7.87
N ASN A 262 1.59 31.81 8.88
CA ASN A 262 0.16 31.61 8.68
C ASN A 262 -0.41 32.86 7.99
N LEU A 263 -1.07 32.70 6.85
CA LEU A 263 -1.67 33.81 6.11
C LEU A 263 -3.14 34.02 6.43
N THR A 264 -3.80 33.02 7.01
CA THR A 264 -5.24 33.03 7.27
C THR A 264 -5.55 32.54 8.68
N ASP A 265 -6.77 32.80 9.12
CA ASP A 265 -7.29 32.36 10.42
C ASP A 265 -8.80 32.35 10.25
N SER A 266 -9.31 31.24 9.72
CA SER A 266 -10.73 31.08 9.42
C SER A 266 -11.31 29.88 10.18
N PRO A 267 -12.55 29.99 10.70
CA PRO A 267 -13.24 28.82 11.24
C PRO A 267 -13.73 27.83 10.16
N ALA A 268 -13.57 28.17 8.88
CA ALA A 268 -13.96 27.33 7.75
C ALA A 268 -12.70 26.74 7.10
N ASP A 269 -12.82 25.53 6.54
CA ASP A 269 -11.69 24.89 5.87
C ASP A 269 -11.31 25.62 4.57
N GLU A 270 -10.02 25.88 4.44
CA GLU A 270 -9.40 26.52 3.29
C GLU A 270 -8.50 25.54 2.55
N ARG A 271 -8.58 25.52 1.21
CA ARG A 271 -8.02 24.46 0.38
C ARG A 271 -7.43 24.98 -0.93
N PHE A 272 -6.57 24.17 -1.53
CA PHE A 272 -6.00 24.30 -2.86
C PHE A 272 -5.32 25.65 -3.14
N PRO A 273 -4.29 26.06 -2.37
CA PRO A 273 -3.61 27.33 -2.59
C PRO A 273 -2.92 27.32 -3.97
N VAL A 274 -3.01 28.43 -4.71
CA VAL A 274 -2.34 28.63 -6.00
C VAL A 274 -1.73 30.03 -6.06
N TRP A 275 -0.47 30.12 -6.51
CA TRP A 275 0.25 31.39 -6.61
C TRP A 275 -0.23 32.24 -7.79
N SER A 276 -0.27 33.56 -7.60
CA SER A 276 -0.30 34.48 -8.72
C SER A 276 1.02 34.39 -9.51
N ALA A 277 0.97 34.65 -10.82
CA ALA A 277 2.13 34.54 -11.70
C ALA A 277 3.33 35.43 -11.28
N ASP A 278 3.06 36.53 -10.57
CA ASP A 278 4.08 37.42 -10.02
C ASP A 278 4.62 37.01 -8.64
N GLY A 279 4.09 35.93 -8.04
CA GLY A 279 4.47 35.42 -6.72
C GLY A 279 4.10 36.34 -5.54
N ARG A 280 3.27 37.37 -5.74
CA ARG A 280 2.93 38.35 -4.70
C ARG A 280 1.71 37.99 -3.87
N SER A 281 0.83 37.13 -4.39
CA SER A 281 -0.42 36.74 -3.75
C SER A 281 -0.75 35.28 -4.00
N LEU A 282 -1.65 34.76 -3.19
CA LEU A 282 -2.23 33.43 -3.32
C LEU A 282 -3.73 33.55 -3.53
N LEU A 283 -4.27 32.68 -4.37
CA LEU A 283 -5.68 32.33 -4.37
C LEU A 283 -5.88 31.00 -3.65
N PHE A 284 -7.01 30.83 -3.00
CA PHE A 284 -7.38 29.58 -2.34
C PHE A 284 -8.91 29.48 -2.28
N ALA A 285 -9.43 28.27 -2.11
CA ALA A 285 -10.85 28.03 -1.94
C ALA A 285 -11.20 28.00 -0.45
N ARG A 286 -12.35 28.59 -0.10
CA ARG A 286 -12.97 28.48 1.22
C ARG A 286 -14.39 27.94 1.03
N THR A 287 -14.76 26.92 1.77
CA THR A 287 -16.11 26.35 1.73
C THR A 287 -16.79 26.56 3.07
N ASP A 288 -17.97 27.18 3.05
CA ASP A 288 -18.78 27.41 4.25
C ASP A 288 -20.27 27.20 3.95
N GLY A 289 -21.15 27.52 4.91
CA GLY A 289 -22.60 27.38 4.74
C GLY A 289 -23.22 28.23 3.61
N SER A 290 -22.47 29.15 3.00
CA SER A 290 -22.88 29.95 1.85
C SER A 290 -22.41 29.40 0.50
N GLY A 291 -21.71 28.24 0.51
CA GLY A 291 -21.12 27.60 -0.65
C GLY A 291 -19.61 27.83 -0.73
N MET A 292 -19.05 27.64 -1.92
CA MET A 292 -17.63 27.81 -2.17
C MET A 292 -17.31 29.26 -2.56
N SER A 293 -16.21 29.79 -2.04
CA SER A 293 -15.65 31.08 -2.42
C SER A 293 -14.17 30.96 -2.75
N ILE A 294 -13.71 31.75 -3.70
CA ILE A 294 -12.28 31.89 -3.98
C ILE A 294 -11.82 33.19 -3.35
N MET A 295 -10.80 33.06 -2.52
CA MET A 295 -10.25 34.10 -1.70
C MET A 295 -8.86 34.47 -2.22
N ARG A 296 -8.41 35.67 -1.88
CA ARG A 296 -7.08 36.17 -2.18
C ARG A 296 -6.43 36.70 -0.91
N VAL A 297 -5.16 36.37 -0.73
CA VAL A 297 -4.30 36.92 0.34
C VAL A 297 -2.93 37.29 -0.22
N SER A 298 -2.30 38.31 0.37
CA SER A 298 -0.91 38.67 0.08
C SER A 298 0.02 37.57 0.61
N ALA A 299 1.05 37.22 -0.15
CA ALA A 299 2.03 36.20 0.26
C ALA A 299 2.94 36.66 1.41
N LEU A 300 2.81 37.91 1.86
CA LEU A 300 3.47 38.47 3.04
C LEU A 300 2.50 38.66 4.22
N GLY A 301 1.29 38.11 4.12
CA GLY A 301 0.20 38.33 5.07
C GLY A 301 -0.61 39.59 4.76
N GLY A 302 -1.71 39.78 5.51
CA GLY A 302 -2.62 40.92 5.38
C GLY A 302 -4.09 40.49 5.31
N GLY A 303 -4.96 41.41 4.89
CA GLY A 303 -6.39 41.14 4.79
C GLY A 303 -6.74 40.16 3.66
N VAL A 304 -7.58 39.17 3.98
CA VAL A 304 -8.15 38.23 3.02
C VAL A 304 -9.34 38.88 2.31
N THR A 305 -9.39 38.78 0.99
CA THR A 305 -10.48 39.35 0.17
C THR A 305 -11.12 38.27 -0.70
N ARG A 306 -12.45 38.29 -0.84
CA ARG A 306 -13.16 37.39 -1.75
C ARG A 306 -13.05 37.91 -3.19
N VAL A 307 -12.60 37.05 -4.11
CA VAL A 307 -12.50 37.37 -5.55
C VAL A 307 -13.60 36.71 -6.39
N PHE A 308 -14.11 35.57 -5.96
CA PHE A 308 -15.18 34.85 -6.65
C PHE A 308 -16.06 34.06 -5.67
N GLY A 309 -17.28 33.74 -6.08
CA GLY A 309 -18.25 33.02 -5.27
C GLY A 309 -19.14 32.10 -6.09
N ASP A 310 -19.30 30.86 -5.62
CA ASP A 310 -20.22 29.88 -6.17
C ASP A 310 -21.12 29.30 -5.07
N THR A 311 -22.30 29.90 -4.91
CA THR A 311 -23.28 29.46 -3.92
C THR A 311 -23.91 28.11 -4.23
N ALA A 312 -23.73 27.60 -5.45
CA ALA A 312 -24.25 26.28 -5.85
C ALA A 312 -23.25 25.15 -5.56
N ALA A 313 -21.96 25.46 -5.35
CA ALA A 313 -20.96 24.46 -5.02
C ALA A 313 -20.89 24.29 -3.50
N ALA A 314 -21.30 23.11 -3.02
CA ALA A 314 -21.23 22.74 -1.61
C ALA A 314 -19.86 22.17 -1.22
N ASP A 315 -19.04 21.77 -2.20
CA ASP A 315 -17.75 21.14 -1.98
C ASP A 315 -16.85 21.28 -3.22
N ILE A 316 -15.53 21.20 -3.03
CA ILE A 316 -14.49 21.41 -4.05
C ILE A 316 -13.40 20.33 -3.97
N ARG A 317 -12.87 19.90 -5.14
CA ARG A 317 -11.79 18.91 -5.20
C ARG A 317 -10.77 19.18 -6.30
N GLY A 318 -9.92 20.17 -6.04
CA GLY A 318 -8.86 20.61 -6.93
C GLY A 318 -9.17 21.95 -7.59
N MET A 319 -8.13 22.76 -7.76
CA MET A 319 -8.18 24.07 -8.41
C MET A 319 -6.89 24.34 -9.19
N SER A 320 -6.98 25.09 -10.29
CA SER A 320 -5.85 25.56 -11.07
C SER A 320 -6.11 26.95 -11.64
N LEU A 321 -5.08 27.81 -11.64
CA LEU A 321 -5.11 29.14 -12.27
C LEU A 321 -4.65 29.02 -13.74
N SER A 322 -5.30 29.75 -14.64
CA SER A 322 -4.88 29.80 -16.04
C SER A 322 -3.51 30.49 -16.20
N PRO A 323 -2.73 30.18 -17.24
CA PRO A 323 -1.40 30.78 -17.44
C PRO A 323 -1.39 32.31 -17.53
N ASP A 324 -2.49 32.91 -18.01
CA ASP A 324 -2.70 34.36 -18.08
C ASP A 324 -3.19 34.99 -16.75
N GLY A 325 -3.51 34.18 -15.74
CA GLY A 325 -4.02 34.61 -14.45
C GLY A 325 -5.46 35.14 -14.45
N ALA A 326 -6.19 35.04 -15.56
CA ALA A 326 -7.52 35.62 -15.71
C ALA A 326 -8.67 34.68 -15.29
N ARG A 327 -8.43 33.37 -15.30
CA ARG A 327 -9.45 32.34 -15.07
C ARG A 327 -8.98 31.28 -14.09
N ILE A 328 -9.93 30.67 -13.41
CA ILE A 328 -9.71 29.47 -12.61
C ILE A 328 -10.48 28.29 -13.19
N ALA A 329 -9.88 27.11 -13.08
CA ALA A 329 -10.54 25.84 -13.23
C ALA A 329 -10.68 25.21 -11.84
N TYR A 330 -11.87 24.78 -11.46
CA TYR A 330 -12.08 24.05 -10.21
C TYR A 330 -13.09 22.93 -10.40
N ALA A 331 -12.95 21.88 -9.60
CA ALA A 331 -13.92 20.79 -9.56
C ALA A 331 -14.91 21.01 -8.41
N GLY A 332 -16.18 21.23 -8.72
CA GLY A 332 -17.22 21.51 -7.72
C GLY A 332 -18.41 20.55 -7.81
N ARG A 333 -19.14 20.35 -6.71
CA ARG A 333 -20.41 19.59 -6.69
C ARG A 333 -21.47 20.30 -5.85
N GLU A 334 -22.73 20.11 -6.22
CA GLU A 334 -23.89 20.71 -5.56
C GLU A 334 -24.26 20.02 -4.24
N SER A 335 -23.99 18.72 -4.14
CA SER A 335 -24.27 17.91 -2.97
C SER A 335 -23.37 16.68 -2.95
N ALA A 336 -23.33 15.97 -1.83
CA ALA A 336 -22.59 14.70 -1.74
C ALA A 336 -23.07 13.62 -2.73
N ALA A 337 -24.32 13.70 -3.20
CA ALA A 337 -24.89 12.75 -4.17
C ALA A 337 -24.60 13.14 -5.64
N SER A 338 -24.19 14.38 -5.89
CA SER A 338 -23.88 14.88 -7.23
C SER A 338 -22.41 14.61 -7.58
N PRO A 339 -22.07 14.22 -8.83
CA PRO A 339 -20.68 14.07 -9.25
C PRO A 339 -19.98 15.44 -9.27
N TYR A 340 -18.67 15.46 -8.99
CA TYR A 340 -17.86 16.66 -9.22
C TYR A 340 -17.80 16.99 -10.71
N ARG A 341 -17.88 18.27 -11.06
CA ARG A 341 -17.74 18.78 -12.43
C ARG A 341 -16.67 19.85 -12.49
N ILE A 342 -15.99 19.96 -13.62
CA ILE A 342 -15.00 21.01 -13.84
C ILE A 342 -15.73 22.27 -14.33
N PHE A 343 -15.54 23.35 -13.58
CA PHE A 343 -16.01 24.67 -13.91
C PHE A 343 -14.85 25.57 -14.30
N LEU A 344 -15.09 26.43 -15.30
CA LEU A 344 -14.26 27.58 -15.60
C LEU A 344 -14.94 28.84 -15.08
N ALA A 345 -14.21 29.64 -14.31
CA ALA A 345 -14.68 30.94 -13.85
C ALA A 345 -13.69 32.05 -14.19
N ALA A 346 -14.19 33.17 -14.70
CA ALA A 346 -13.43 34.39 -14.92
C ALA A 346 -13.36 35.21 -13.62
N LEU A 347 -12.15 35.62 -13.24
CA LEU A 347 -11.92 36.30 -11.95
C LEU A 347 -12.35 37.77 -11.95
N ASP A 348 -12.46 38.39 -13.12
CA ASP A 348 -12.83 39.80 -13.29
C ASP A 348 -14.35 40.00 -13.44
N SER A 349 -14.99 39.20 -14.28
CA SER A 349 -16.43 39.29 -14.57
C SER A 349 -17.29 38.43 -13.64
N GLY A 350 -16.71 37.41 -13.02
CA GLY A 350 -17.44 36.39 -12.26
C GLY A 350 -18.24 35.42 -13.15
N GLU A 351 -18.08 35.47 -14.48
CA GLU A 351 -18.74 34.52 -15.38
C GLU A 351 -18.23 33.10 -15.10
N LYS A 352 -19.16 32.15 -14.96
CA LYS A 352 -18.88 30.73 -14.68
C LYS A 352 -19.60 29.84 -15.68
N ARG A 353 -18.92 28.79 -16.17
CA ARG A 353 -19.55 27.69 -16.92
C ARG A 353 -18.92 26.33 -16.61
N SER A 354 -19.72 25.26 -16.70
CA SER A 354 -19.22 23.88 -16.66
C SER A 354 -18.57 23.54 -18.00
N VAL A 355 -17.42 22.87 -17.97
CA VAL A 355 -16.77 22.34 -19.18
C VAL A 355 -16.84 20.84 -19.28
N SER A 356 -17.03 20.15 -18.15
CA SER A 356 -17.15 18.70 -18.13
C SER A 356 -18.56 18.24 -17.74
N ASN A 357 -18.91 17.02 -18.13
CA ASN A 357 -20.19 16.39 -17.82
C ASN A 357 -20.01 14.89 -17.54
N PRO A 358 -19.58 14.52 -16.32
CA PRO A 358 -19.49 13.13 -15.93
C PRO A 358 -20.90 12.53 -15.84
N GLY A 359 -21.02 11.25 -16.21
CA GLY A 359 -22.28 10.52 -16.10
C GLY A 359 -22.80 10.48 -14.66
N PRO A 360 -24.13 10.35 -14.47
CA PRO A 360 -24.73 10.27 -13.14
C PRO A 360 -24.23 9.05 -12.36
N GLY A 361 -24.19 9.15 -11.03
CA GLY A 361 -23.80 8.05 -10.14
C GLY A 361 -22.29 7.74 -10.10
N SER A 362 -21.45 8.65 -10.61
CA SER A 362 -19.99 8.57 -10.50
C SER A 362 -19.43 9.54 -9.45
N LEU A 363 -18.17 9.36 -9.04
CA LEU A 363 -17.45 10.38 -8.27
C LEU A 363 -17.32 11.70 -9.08
N GLY A 364 -17.09 11.59 -10.38
CA GLY A 364 -17.01 12.73 -11.30
C GLY A 364 -15.57 13.14 -11.64
N ASP A 365 -15.40 14.41 -11.98
CA ASP A 365 -14.17 14.99 -12.52
C ASP A 365 -13.50 15.90 -11.48
N ILE A 366 -12.25 15.59 -11.13
CA ILE A 366 -11.48 16.20 -10.03
C ILE A 366 -10.05 16.57 -10.47
N ASP A 367 -9.34 17.33 -9.62
CA ASP A 367 -7.94 17.74 -9.83
C ASP A 367 -7.65 18.37 -11.20
N PRO A 368 -8.40 19.40 -11.64
CA PRO A 368 -8.18 20.03 -12.94
C PRO A 368 -6.87 20.83 -12.97
N ARG A 369 -6.11 20.72 -14.07
CA ARG A 369 -4.87 21.46 -14.34
C ARG A 369 -4.87 22.02 -15.76
N PHE A 370 -4.75 23.34 -15.89
CA PHE A 370 -4.57 23.98 -17.20
C PHE A 370 -3.29 23.47 -17.88
N SER A 371 -3.35 23.24 -19.18
CA SER A 371 -2.15 23.07 -20.00
C SER A 371 -1.35 24.38 -20.05
N ARG A 372 -0.03 24.27 -20.29
CA ARG A 372 0.89 25.42 -20.31
C ARG A 372 0.51 26.49 -21.34
N ASP A 373 -0.07 26.07 -22.47
CA ASP A 373 -0.58 26.94 -23.53
C ASP A 373 -1.98 27.54 -23.24
N GLY A 374 -2.60 27.12 -22.13
CA GLY A 374 -3.94 27.54 -21.72
C GLY A 374 -5.04 27.12 -22.69
N GLN A 375 -4.86 26.10 -23.52
CA GLN A 375 -5.86 25.64 -24.50
C GLN A 375 -6.69 24.44 -24.02
N SER A 376 -6.23 23.71 -23.01
CA SER A 376 -6.91 22.53 -22.49
C SER A 376 -6.77 22.39 -20.97
N ILE A 377 -7.53 21.48 -20.40
CA ILE A 377 -7.46 21.06 -18.99
C ILE A 377 -7.23 19.56 -18.96
N ALA A 378 -6.18 19.15 -18.28
CA ALA A 378 -6.01 17.77 -17.83
C ALA A 378 -6.71 17.59 -16.48
N PHE A 379 -7.32 16.45 -16.22
CA PHE A 379 -8.04 16.18 -14.98
C PHE A 379 -8.15 14.69 -14.71
N VAL A 380 -8.61 14.33 -13.52
CA VAL A 380 -8.86 12.94 -13.13
C VAL A 380 -10.36 12.69 -13.14
N ARG A 381 -10.82 11.65 -13.84
CA ARG A 381 -12.22 11.20 -13.77
C ARG A 381 -12.29 9.91 -12.99
N GLY A 382 -13.15 9.88 -11.97
CA GLY A 382 -13.41 8.71 -11.14
C GLY A 382 -14.81 8.17 -11.33
N VAL A 383 -14.92 6.85 -11.49
CA VAL A 383 -16.21 6.15 -11.27
C VAL A 383 -16.51 6.15 -9.78
N ASN A 384 -15.51 5.86 -8.97
CA ASN A 384 -15.54 5.88 -7.51
C ASN A 384 -14.14 6.29 -6.99
N GLU A 385 -13.91 6.18 -5.67
CA GLU A 385 -12.62 6.56 -5.07
C GLU A 385 -11.43 5.67 -5.46
N VAL A 386 -11.68 4.46 -5.98
CA VAL A 386 -10.63 3.48 -6.30
C VAL A 386 -10.38 3.33 -7.80
N THR A 387 -11.37 3.61 -8.63
CA THR A 387 -11.32 3.45 -10.09
C THR A 387 -11.31 4.82 -10.77
N LYS A 388 -10.12 5.25 -11.20
CA LYS A 388 -9.86 6.58 -11.78
C LYS A 388 -8.92 6.50 -12.98
N ASP A 389 -9.02 7.49 -13.86
CA ASP A 389 -8.08 7.69 -14.97
C ASP A 389 -7.88 9.17 -15.28
N VAL A 390 -6.79 9.47 -16.00
CA VAL A 390 -6.47 10.83 -16.46
C VAL A 390 -7.21 11.10 -17.78
N TYR A 391 -7.78 12.29 -17.89
CA TYR A 391 -8.51 12.78 -19.06
C TYR A 391 -8.02 14.18 -19.44
N ARG A 392 -8.33 14.57 -20.67
CA ARG A 392 -8.10 15.92 -21.20
C ARG A 392 -9.37 16.45 -21.87
N ILE A 393 -9.63 17.75 -21.72
CA ILE A 393 -10.72 18.46 -22.40
C ILE A 393 -10.24 19.82 -22.90
N ALA A 394 -10.75 20.26 -24.04
CA ALA A 394 -10.48 21.60 -24.56
C ALA A 394 -11.23 22.67 -23.74
N LEU A 395 -10.75 23.92 -23.73
CA LEU A 395 -11.41 24.96 -22.95
C LEU A 395 -12.81 25.31 -23.45
N ASP A 396 -13.07 25.24 -24.75
CA ASP A 396 -14.41 25.44 -25.32
C ASP A 396 -15.38 24.32 -24.91
N GLY A 397 -14.88 23.19 -24.42
CA GLY A 397 -15.62 22.06 -23.88
C GLY A 397 -15.58 20.86 -24.82
N GLY A 398 -16.70 20.16 -24.95
CA GLY A 398 -16.84 19.00 -25.85
C GLY A 398 -16.51 17.66 -25.20
N GLU A 399 -16.23 16.65 -26.04
CA GLU A 399 -15.89 15.32 -25.55
C GLU A 399 -14.49 15.28 -24.94
N SER A 400 -14.40 14.76 -23.72
CA SER A 400 -13.13 14.52 -23.04
C SER A 400 -12.39 13.32 -23.64
N THR A 401 -11.09 13.45 -23.89
CA THR A 401 -10.22 12.35 -24.29
C THR A 401 -9.65 11.64 -23.07
N ARG A 402 -9.80 10.31 -22.98
CA ARG A 402 -9.19 9.48 -21.93
C ARG A 402 -7.71 9.22 -22.27
N LEU A 403 -6.80 9.41 -21.31
CA LEU A 403 -5.35 9.29 -21.50
C LEU A 403 -4.78 8.03 -20.83
N THR A 404 -5.36 7.56 -19.72
CA THR A 404 -5.00 6.28 -19.08
C THR A 404 -6.18 5.31 -19.07
N PHE A 405 -5.91 4.00 -19.06
CA PHE A 405 -6.94 2.97 -19.32
C PHE A 405 -6.92 1.81 -18.31
N ASP A 406 -6.24 2.00 -17.19
CA ASP A 406 -5.90 0.92 -16.27
C ASP A 406 -6.65 0.98 -14.95
N ASN A 407 -7.61 1.92 -14.80
CA ASN A 407 -8.59 1.95 -13.72
C ASN A 407 -7.96 1.94 -12.31
N ARG A 408 -6.85 2.67 -12.13
CA ARG A 408 -6.09 2.69 -10.87
C ARG A 408 -6.50 3.85 -9.97
N LYS A 409 -6.11 3.77 -8.69
CA LYS A 409 -6.25 4.93 -7.80
C LYS A 409 -5.33 6.04 -8.30
N ILE A 410 -5.83 7.26 -8.33
CA ILE A 410 -5.08 8.49 -8.66
C ILE A 410 -5.42 9.55 -7.61
N ASN A 411 -4.41 10.26 -7.10
CA ASN A 411 -4.60 11.29 -6.07
C ASN A 411 -3.66 12.50 -6.28
N GLY A 412 -4.08 13.39 -7.19
CA GLY A 412 -3.32 14.53 -7.63
C GLY A 412 -2.75 14.39 -9.04
N LEU A 413 -2.66 15.54 -9.69
CA LEU A 413 -2.22 15.72 -11.08
C LEU A 413 -1.47 17.05 -11.15
N ALA A 414 -0.42 17.11 -11.96
CA ALA A 414 0.37 18.29 -12.28
C ALA A 414 0.96 18.16 -13.69
N TRP A 415 1.52 19.25 -14.19
CA TRP A 415 2.44 19.22 -15.34
C TRP A 415 3.88 19.16 -14.82
N SER A 416 4.80 18.60 -15.61
CA SER A 416 6.24 18.71 -15.34
C SER A 416 6.66 20.19 -15.26
N PRO A 417 7.80 20.53 -14.61
CA PRO A 417 8.36 21.88 -14.64
C PRO A 417 8.53 22.46 -16.06
N GLY A 418 8.88 21.59 -17.03
CA GLY A 418 8.96 21.89 -18.45
C GLY A 418 7.59 22.08 -19.13
N GLY A 419 6.51 21.56 -18.55
CA GLY A 419 5.16 21.60 -19.10
C GLY A 419 4.95 20.69 -20.32
N ASP A 420 5.88 19.76 -20.53
CA ASP A 420 5.95 18.82 -21.64
C ASP A 420 5.42 17.42 -21.26
N ARG A 421 5.27 17.13 -19.97
CA ARG A 421 4.76 15.84 -19.47
C ARG A 421 3.70 16.04 -18.40
N LEU A 422 2.76 15.10 -18.31
CA LEU A 422 1.85 14.96 -17.18
C LEU A 422 2.57 14.26 -16.03
N LEU A 423 2.30 14.71 -14.80
CA LEU A 423 2.74 14.09 -13.56
C LEU A 423 1.53 13.77 -12.69
N PHE A 424 1.44 12.56 -12.17
CA PHE A 424 0.30 12.15 -11.36
C PHE A 424 0.68 10.99 -10.46
N THR A 425 0.01 10.89 -9.32
CA THR A 425 0.29 9.82 -8.36
C THR A 425 -0.67 8.66 -8.57
N SER A 426 -0.19 7.43 -8.44
CA SER A 426 -1.04 6.26 -8.62
C SER A 426 -0.52 5.01 -7.94
N THR A 427 -1.43 4.09 -7.62
CA THR A 427 -1.13 2.77 -7.04
C THR A 427 -0.71 1.71 -8.06
N ARG A 428 -0.34 2.10 -9.29
CA ARG A 428 0.21 1.20 -10.32
C ARG A 428 1.41 0.37 -9.84
N SER A 429 2.23 0.92 -8.94
CA SER A 429 3.38 0.23 -8.34
C SER A 429 3.06 -0.38 -6.97
N GLY A 430 1.78 -0.48 -6.61
CA GLY A 430 1.33 -1.03 -5.34
C GLY A 430 0.84 0.02 -4.36
N MET A 431 1.74 0.94 -3.99
CA MET A 431 1.44 2.12 -3.17
C MET A 431 1.37 3.37 -4.05
N TYR A 432 0.87 4.49 -3.54
CA TYR A 432 0.91 5.72 -4.33
C TYR A 432 2.36 6.11 -4.61
N GLY A 433 2.73 6.08 -5.88
CA GLY A 433 4.00 6.57 -6.40
C GLY A 433 3.76 7.58 -7.51
N LEU A 434 4.81 8.33 -7.88
CA LEU A 434 4.75 9.32 -8.96
C LEU A 434 4.90 8.65 -10.33
N TRP A 435 4.07 9.07 -11.29
CA TRP A 435 4.07 8.61 -12.66
C TRP A 435 4.16 9.80 -13.61
N SER A 436 4.83 9.60 -14.74
CA SER A 436 4.92 10.55 -15.82
C SER A 436 4.39 9.95 -17.11
N ALA A 437 3.71 10.76 -17.92
CA ALA A 437 3.24 10.38 -19.24
C ALA A 437 3.35 11.59 -20.18
N ASP A 438 3.39 11.32 -21.48
CA ASP A 438 3.25 12.36 -22.50
C ASP A 438 1.86 13.02 -22.41
N PRO A 439 1.67 14.23 -22.97
CA PRO A 439 0.40 14.96 -22.89
C PRO A 439 -0.80 14.24 -23.54
N ASP A 440 -0.54 13.22 -24.37
CA ASP A 440 -1.53 12.35 -25.01
C ASP A 440 -1.72 11.00 -24.27
N GLY A 441 -1.02 10.78 -23.16
CA GLY A 441 -1.04 9.53 -22.38
C GLY A 441 0.00 8.50 -22.82
N GLY A 442 0.80 8.79 -23.87
CA GLY A 442 1.93 7.98 -24.29
C GLY A 442 3.07 7.94 -23.26
N ASP A 443 4.07 7.09 -23.53
CA ASP A 443 5.30 6.98 -22.73
C ASP A 443 5.08 6.97 -21.20
N LEU A 444 4.15 6.15 -20.73
CA LEU A 444 3.82 6.05 -19.32
C LEU A 444 4.97 5.37 -18.53
N GLN A 445 5.58 6.10 -17.60
CA GLN A 445 6.72 5.65 -16.82
C GLN A 445 6.58 6.02 -15.34
N GLN A 446 7.14 5.19 -14.46
CA GLN A 446 7.22 5.52 -13.04
C GLN A 446 8.40 6.45 -12.78
N VAL A 447 8.17 7.52 -12.01
CA VAL A 447 9.22 8.41 -11.50
C VAL A 447 9.60 7.93 -10.10
N PHE A 448 10.84 7.44 -9.94
CA PHE A 448 11.32 6.89 -8.68
C PHE A 448 11.88 7.99 -7.77
N LEU A 449 11.07 8.41 -6.79
CA LEU A 449 11.49 9.36 -5.75
C LEU A 449 12.16 8.68 -4.55
N GLY A 450 12.05 7.34 -4.41
CA GLY A 450 12.53 6.62 -3.23
C GLY A 450 11.60 6.71 -2.02
N ASN A 451 10.50 7.45 -2.13
CA ASN A 451 9.45 7.56 -1.12
C ASN A 451 8.25 6.65 -1.48
N GLU A 452 7.51 6.27 -0.45
CA GLU A 452 6.24 5.56 -0.58
C GLU A 452 5.09 6.50 -0.18
N ASN A 453 3.90 6.28 -0.72
CA ASN A 453 2.70 7.10 -0.48
C ASN A 453 2.92 8.58 -0.82
N VAL A 454 3.27 8.83 -2.09
CA VAL A 454 3.39 10.16 -2.68
C VAL A 454 2.01 10.62 -3.15
N HIS A 455 1.55 11.79 -2.67
CA HIS A 455 0.25 12.38 -3.00
C HIS A 455 0.41 13.82 -3.49
N GLN A 456 -0.59 14.31 -4.24
CA GLN A 456 -0.71 15.72 -4.67
C GLN A 456 0.60 16.37 -5.13
N PRO A 457 1.17 15.91 -6.27
CA PRO A 457 2.38 16.51 -6.79
C PRO A 457 2.09 17.95 -7.25
N ALA A 458 3.05 18.84 -7.01
CA ALA A 458 2.95 20.25 -7.34
C ALA A 458 4.27 20.76 -7.93
N THR A 459 4.15 21.51 -9.02
CA THR A 459 5.27 22.08 -9.77
C THR A 459 5.03 23.56 -10.03
N ALA A 460 6.08 24.28 -10.38
CA ALA A 460 5.99 25.63 -10.92
C ALA A 460 6.74 25.69 -12.26
N ALA A 461 6.17 26.39 -13.24
CA ALA A 461 6.74 26.46 -14.58
C ALA A 461 8.16 27.05 -14.54
N GLY A 462 9.15 26.29 -15.03
CA GLY A 462 10.55 26.72 -15.03
C GLY A 462 11.30 26.57 -13.70
N VAL A 463 10.64 26.06 -12.64
CA VAL A 463 11.28 25.69 -11.38
C VAL A 463 11.50 24.19 -11.40
N ASP A 464 12.76 23.77 -11.49
CA ASP A 464 13.13 22.36 -11.63
C ASP A 464 13.03 21.59 -10.30
N ALA A 465 11.80 21.48 -9.79
CA ALA A 465 11.48 20.80 -8.55
C ALA A 465 10.02 20.32 -8.55
N ILE A 466 9.76 19.27 -7.76
CA ILE A 466 8.43 18.72 -7.54
C ILE A 466 8.19 18.68 -6.04
N ALA A 467 7.26 19.50 -5.55
CA ALA A 467 6.76 19.38 -4.19
C ALA A 467 5.66 18.31 -4.14
N PHE A 468 5.54 17.59 -3.03
CA PHE A 468 4.52 16.57 -2.85
C PHE A 468 4.23 16.30 -1.39
N GLU A 469 3.06 15.72 -1.13
CA GLU A 469 2.67 15.17 0.16
C GLU A 469 3.20 13.76 0.31
N GLN A 470 3.76 13.44 1.47
CA GLN A 470 4.09 12.08 1.86
C GLN A 470 3.22 11.65 3.03
N TRP A 471 2.48 10.55 2.85
CA TRP A 471 1.54 10.07 3.87
C TRP A 471 2.05 8.84 4.62
N THR A 472 1.85 8.88 5.93
CA THR A 472 2.04 7.72 6.81
C THR A 472 0.73 7.35 7.47
N HIS A 473 0.14 6.23 7.05
CA HIS A 473 -1.03 5.65 7.68
C HIS A 473 -0.63 4.46 8.53
N ARG A 474 -0.95 4.54 9.82
CA ARG A 474 -0.71 3.48 10.80
C ARG A 474 -2.04 3.04 11.40
N SER A 475 -2.24 1.73 11.44
CA SER A 475 -3.31 1.11 12.20
C SER A 475 -2.75 -0.08 12.97
N ARG A 476 -3.49 -0.51 13.99
CA ARG A 476 -3.10 -1.60 14.86
C ARG A 476 -4.26 -2.56 15.05
N LEU A 477 -3.92 -3.83 15.19
CA LEU A 477 -4.89 -4.83 15.63
C LEU A 477 -4.99 -4.79 17.16
N ARG A 478 -6.21 -4.76 17.67
CA ARG A 478 -6.57 -4.79 19.09
C ARG A 478 -7.27 -6.09 19.40
N GLN A 479 -7.10 -6.56 20.63
CA GLN A 479 -7.81 -7.73 21.14
C GLN A 479 -8.51 -7.40 22.46
N ILE A 480 -9.72 -7.94 22.63
CA ILE A 480 -10.45 -7.93 23.89
C ILE A 480 -10.54 -9.37 24.40
N ASP A 481 -10.04 -9.59 25.60
CA ASP A 481 -10.26 -10.82 26.36
C ASP A 481 -11.58 -10.68 27.10
N LEU A 482 -12.60 -11.43 26.66
CA LEU A 482 -13.96 -11.37 27.22
C LEU A 482 -14.05 -11.99 28.61
N VAL A 483 -13.16 -12.94 28.94
CA VAL A 483 -13.12 -13.60 30.24
C VAL A 483 -12.53 -12.66 31.30
N ARG A 484 -11.40 -12.02 30.97
CA ARG A 484 -10.74 -11.05 31.85
C ARG A 484 -11.36 -9.66 31.78
N ARG A 485 -12.17 -9.40 30.75
CA ARG A 485 -12.75 -8.09 30.43
C ARG A 485 -11.66 -7.02 30.32
N THR A 486 -10.65 -7.32 29.52
CA THR A 486 -9.51 -6.42 29.28
C THR A 486 -9.28 -6.22 27.80
N GLN A 487 -8.86 -5.03 27.41
CA GLN A 487 -8.46 -4.69 26.06
C GLN A 487 -6.96 -4.41 26.00
N ALA A 488 -6.28 -4.95 24.99
CA ALA A 488 -4.87 -4.71 24.74
C ALA A 488 -4.59 -4.58 23.24
N ASP A 489 -3.37 -4.14 22.90
CA ASP A 489 -2.85 -4.37 21.55
C ASP A 489 -2.75 -5.89 21.32
N ALA A 490 -3.08 -6.35 20.11
CA ALA A 490 -2.86 -7.73 19.73
C ALA A 490 -1.36 -8.07 19.81
N SER A 491 -1.03 -9.36 19.84
CA SER A 491 0.35 -9.88 19.92
C SER A 491 1.36 -9.04 19.10
N PRO A 492 2.60 -8.81 19.59
CA PRO A 492 3.61 -8.01 18.89
C PRO A 492 3.93 -8.51 17.47
N TYR A 493 3.61 -9.77 17.14
CA TYR A 493 3.77 -10.32 15.79
C TYR A 493 2.67 -9.91 14.79
N LEU A 494 1.51 -9.48 15.30
CA LEU A 494 0.42 -8.89 14.49
C LEU A 494 0.62 -7.40 14.26
N GLN A 495 1.42 -6.73 15.10
CA GLN A 495 1.68 -5.31 14.99
C GLN A 495 2.51 -4.99 13.75
N SER A 496 2.23 -3.83 13.14
CA SER A 496 2.91 -3.33 11.96
C SER A 496 3.05 -1.82 12.08
N THR A 497 4.14 -1.25 11.55
CA THR A 497 4.24 0.21 11.34
C THR A 497 3.48 0.67 10.11
N ARG A 498 2.68 -0.23 9.53
CA ARG A 498 1.89 -0.03 8.33
C ARG A 498 0.41 -0.27 8.65
N TRP A 499 -0.41 -0.31 7.62
CA TRP A 499 -1.82 -0.60 7.73
C TRP A 499 -2.06 -2.10 7.98
N ASN A 500 -2.90 -2.39 8.98
CA ASN A 500 -3.61 -3.63 9.16
C ASN A 500 -5.12 -3.33 9.25
N SER A 501 -6.00 -4.13 8.66
CA SER A 501 -7.45 -3.95 8.81
C SER A 501 -8.21 -5.27 8.66
N ASN A 502 -9.50 -5.24 9.05
CA ASN A 502 -10.48 -6.31 8.86
C ASN A 502 -9.97 -7.71 9.27
N PRO A 503 -9.51 -7.89 10.53
CA PRO A 503 -9.08 -9.19 11.02
C PRO A 503 -10.27 -10.13 11.20
N VAL A 504 -10.11 -11.39 10.81
CA VAL A 504 -11.10 -12.45 11.02
C VAL A 504 -10.44 -13.76 11.47
N TRP A 505 -11.06 -14.42 12.44
CA TRP A 505 -10.64 -15.71 12.96
C TRP A 505 -10.97 -16.84 11.99
N SER A 506 -10.08 -17.82 11.88
CA SER A 506 -10.43 -19.09 11.24
C SER A 506 -11.46 -19.87 12.07
N PRO A 507 -12.25 -20.76 11.47
CA PRO A 507 -13.30 -21.51 12.18
C PRO A 507 -12.77 -22.41 13.30
N ASP A 508 -11.51 -22.85 13.20
CA ASP A 508 -10.80 -23.61 14.24
C ASP A 508 -10.15 -22.72 15.32
N GLY A 509 -10.10 -21.39 15.11
CA GLY A 509 -9.50 -20.42 16.01
C GLY A 509 -7.97 -20.40 15.98
N GLU A 510 -7.32 -21.19 15.12
CA GLU A 510 -5.85 -21.33 15.10
C GLU A 510 -5.14 -20.29 14.21
N ARG A 511 -5.90 -19.59 13.37
CA ARG A 511 -5.38 -18.61 12.41
C ARG A 511 -6.21 -17.33 12.40
N ILE A 512 -5.58 -16.27 11.91
CA ILE A 512 -6.21 -14.97 11.68
C ILE A 512 -5.88 -14.55 10.25
N ALA A 513 -6.92 -14.26 9.46
CA ALA A 513 -6.76 -13.57 8.18
C ALA A 513 -6.98 -12.06 8.40
N PHE A 514 -6.23 -11.22 7.70
CA PHE A 514 -6.33 -9.77 7.83
C PHE A 514 -5.75 -9.10 6.59
N VAL A 515 -6.11 -7.84 6.36
CA VAL A 515 -5.54 -7.03 5.29
C VAL A 515 -4.31 -6.32 5.80
N SER A 516 -3.22 -6.31 5.02
CA SER A 516 -2.03 -5.55 5.37
C SER A 516 -1.26 -5.09 4.14
N ASN A 517 -0.62 -3.94 4.26
CA ASN A 517 0.30 -3.38 3.28
C ASN A 517 1.77 -3.48 3.74
N ARG A 518 2.05 -4.40 4.67
CA ARG A 518 3.42 -4.70 5.15
C ARG A 518 4.38 -5.16 4.05
N GLY A 519 3.87 -5.68 2.94
CA GLY A 519 4.63 -6.11 1.77
C GLY A 519 4.69 -5.10 0.62
N GLY A 520 4.18 -3.89 0.80
CA GLY A 520 3.97 -2.91 -0.27
C GLY A 520 2.47 -2.63 -0.42
N PRO A 521 1.81 -3.02 -1.54
CA PRO A 521 0.35 -2.86 -1.66
C PRO A 521 -0.46 -3.64 -0.61
N HIS A 522 -1.69 -3.18 -0.39
CA HIS A 522 -2.70 -3.92 0.38
C HIS A 522 -2.86 -5.32 -0.21
N SER A 523 -2.83 -6.32 0.65
CA SER A 523 -2.93 -7.74 0.31
C SER A 523 -3.63 -8.47 1.46
N ILE A 524 -4.14 -9.68 1.19
CA ILE A 524 -4.67 -10.56 2.25
C ILE A 524 -3.51 -11.36 2.83
N TRP A 525 -3.40 -11.34 4.15
CA TRP A 525 -2.42 -12.08 4.94
C TRP A 525 -3.10 -13.07 5.86
N VAL A 526 -2.45 -14.19 6.13
CA VAL A 526 -2.86 -15.16 7.14
C VAL A 526 -1.71 -15.41 8.10
N SER A 527 -2.01 -15.43 9.39
CA SER A 527 -1.06 -15.74 10.46
C SER A 527 -1.63 -16.77 11.42
N GLN A 528 -0.80 -17.31 12.30
CA GLN A 528 -1.26 -18.09 13.46
C GLN A 528 -2.03 -17.20 14.44
N ARG A 529 -2.80 -17.81 15.36
CA ARG A 529 -3.56 -17.11 16.43
C ARG A 529 -2.71 -16.10 17.22
N ASP A 530 -1.43 -16.41 17.43
CA ASP A 530 -0.50 -15.54 18.14
C ASP A 530 0.22 -14.52 17.24
N GLY A 531 -0.14 -14.45 15.97
CA GLY A 531 0.43 -13.55 14.97
C GLY A 531 1.68 -14.05 14.25
N ARG A 532 2.30 -15.15 14.69
CA ARG A 532 3.51 -15.65 14.04
C ARG A 532 3.22 -16.24 12.67
N GLY A 533 4.27 -16.29 11.84
CA GLY A 533 4.21 -16.94 10.54
C GLY A 533 3.24 -16.27 9.56
N ALA A 534 3.03 -14.96 9.68
CA ALA A 534 2.18 -14.23 8.75
C ALA A 534 2.70 -14.36 7.30
N VAL A 535 1.87 -14.86 6.41
CA VAL A 535 2.15 -15.03 4.97
C VAL A 535 1.10 -14.32 4.13
N GLN A 536 1.54 -13.71 3.03
CA GLN A 536 0.65 -13.15 2.03
C GLN A 536 0.04 -14.28 1.21
N ILE A 537 -1.29 -14.29 1.09
CA ILE A 537 -2.03 -15.37 0.40
C ILE A 537 -2.71 -14.90 -0.88
N ALA A 538 -2.98 -13.59 -1.01
CA ALA A 538 -3.57 -12.99 -2.21
C ALA A 538 -3.20 -11.51 -2.33
N ASP A 539 -2.96 -11.06 -3.56
CA ASP A 539 -2.78 -9.66 -3.94
C ASP A 539 -3.26 -9.41 -5.37
N PHE A 540 -3.42 -8.12 -5.71
CA PHE A 540 -3.72 -7.66 -7.06
C PHE A 540 -2.79 -6.54 -7.53
N GLY A 541 -1.51 -6.57 -7.10
CA GLY A 541 -0.50 -5.61 -7.54
C GLY A 541 -0.94 -4.14 -7.40
N GLY A 542 -1.53 -3.76 -6.25
CA GLY A 542 -1.98 -2.39 -5.97
C GLY A 542 -3.41 -2.04 -6.37
N ALA A 543 -4.15 -2.97 -6.99
CA ALA A 543 -5.60 -2.82 -7.07
C ALA A 543 -6.22 -3.04 -5.68
N PHE A 544 -7.45 -2.57 -5.51
CA PHE A 544 -8.15 -2.68 -4.23
C PHE A 544 -8.40 -4.16 -3.88
N ILE A 545 -8.21 -4.50 -2.60
CA ILE A 545 -8.44 -5.82 -2.01
C ILE A 545 -8.71 -5.64 -0.50
N ASP A 546 -9.81 -6.18 0.02
CA ASP A 546 -10.22 -5.99 1.41
C ASP A 546 -11.21 -7.08 1.90
N ASN A 547 -11.67 -6.96 3.15
CA ASN A 547 -12.78 -7.71 3.77
C ASN A 547 -12.68 -9.26 3.64
N PRO A 548 -11.63 -9.88 4.21
CA PRO A 548 -11.51 -11.33 4.21
C PRO A 548 -12.59 -12.00 5.06
N ALA A 549 -13.08 -13.17 4.63
CA ALA A 549 -14.04 -14.01 5.34
C ALA A 549 -13.75 -15.50 5.13
N TRP A 550 -13.57 -16.24 6.21
CA TRP A 550 -13.31 -17.68 6.17
C TRP A 550 -14.57 -18.48 5.82
N SER A 551 -14.42 -19.50 4.96
CA SER A 551 -15.45 -20.53 4.83
C SER A 551 -15.55 -21.35 6.12
N PRO A 552 -16.73 -21.88 6.49
CA PRO A 552 -16.91 -22.60 7.76
C PRO A 552 -16.06 -23.87 7.88
N ASP A 553 -15.69 -24.47 6.75
CA ASP A 553 -14.81 -25.64 6.67
C ASP A 553 -13.31 -25.26 6.71
N GLY A 554 -12.98 -23.96 6.73
CA GLY A 554 -11.62 -23.43 6.76
C GLY A 554 -10.82 -23.63 5.47
N THR A 555 -11.44 -24.08 4.38
CA THR A 555 -10.74 -24.39 3.12
C THR A 555 -10.55 -23.19 2.19
N LEU A 556 -11.34 -22.13 2.38
CA LEU A 556 -11.33 -20.94 1.55
C LEU A 556 -11.40 -19.66 2.40
N ILE A 557 -10.81 -18.59 1.87
CA ILE A 557 -11.02 -17.22 2.31
C ILE A 557 -11.62 -16.46 1.14
N ALA A 558 -12.84 -15.98 1.31
CA ALA A 558 -13.47 -15.02 0.42
C ALA A 558 -13.01 -13.60 0.76
N PHE A 559 -12.93 -12.72 -0.22
CA PHE A 559 -12.57 -11.31 -0.04
C PHE A 559 -13.08 -10.51 -1.23
N ASP A 560 -13.17 -9.20 -1.10
CA ASP A 560 -13.51 -8.33 -2.24
C ASP A 560 -12.28 -7.65 -2.84
N GLY A 561 -12.35 -7.33 -4.12
CA GLY A 561 -11.28 -6.62 -4.81
C GLY A 561 -11.66 -6.19 -6.22
N SER A 562 -10.90 -5.27 -6.79
CA SER A 562 -11.20 -4.68 -8.12
C SER A 562 -9.99 -4.70 -9.08
N PRO A 563 -9.38 -5.86 -9.36
CA PRO A 563 -8.24 -5.96 -10.29
C PRO A 563 -8.56 -5.43 -11.70
N ASP A 564 -9.84 -5.52 -12.11
CA ASP A 564 -10.32 -5.10 -13.42
C ASP A 564 -11.10 -3.76 -13.38
N GLY A 565 -11.11 -3.06 -12.24
CA GLY A 565 -11.80 -1.78 -12.03
C GLY A 565 -13.25 -1.85 -11.53
N THR A 566 -13.85 -3.05 -11.49
CA THR A 566 -15.14 -3.34 -10.85
C THR A 566 -14.91 -4.23 -9.64
N THR A 567 -15.49 -3.89 -8.49
CA THR A 567 -15.32 -4.69 -7.27
C THR A 567 -16.11 -5.98 -7.37
N ALA A 568 -15.46 -7.11 -7.13
CA ALA A 568 -16.07 -8.43 -7.11
C ALA A 568 -15.55 -9.24 -5.94
N ILE A 569 -16.27 -10.32 -5.61
CA ILE A 569 -15.86 -11.30 -4.62
C ILE A 569 -14.94 -12.33 -5.26
N PHE A 570 -13.81 -12.57 -4.63
CA PHE A 570 -12.83 -13.60 -4.95
C PHE A 570 -12.70 -14.58 -3.79
N ALA A 571 -12.22 -15.78 -4.05
CA ALA A 571 -11.82 -16.72 -3.02
C ALA A 571 -10.46 -17.35 -3.32
N VAL A 572 -9.71 -17.67 -2.27
CA VAL A 572 -8.40 -18.31 -2.34
C VAL A 572 -8.26 -19.33 -1.21
N SER A 573 -7.36 -20.30 -1.36
CA SER A 573 -6.95 -21.17 -0.25
C SER A 573 -6.21 -20.35 0.82
N PRO A 574 -6.35 -20.68 2.11
CA PRO A 574 -5.56 -20.05 3.17
C PRO A 574 -4.06 -20.35 3.09
N GLU A 575 -3.67 -21.35 2.29
CA GLU A 575 -2.26 -21.62 1.96
C GLU A 575 -1.75 -20.75 0.77
N GLY A 576 -2.61 -19.88 0.25
CA GLY A 576 -2.35 -19.05 -0.93
C GLY A 576 -2.69 -19.73 -2.25
N GLY A 577 -2.27 -19.10 -3.34
CA GLY A 577 -2.54 -19.53 -4.70
C GLY A 577 -3.22 -18.45 -5.53
N LYS A 578 -3.69 -18.80 -6.72
CA LYS A 578 -4.37 -17.84 -7.60
C LYS A 578 -5.81 -17.60 -7.12
N PRO A 579 -6.20 -16.36 -6.79
CA PRO A 579 -7.59 -16.06 -6.46
C PRO A 579 -8.54 -16.40 -7.60
N ARG A 580 -9.69 -16.98 -7.25
CA ARG A 580 -10.78 -17.28 -8.18
C ARG A 580 -11.92 -16.30 -7.97
N LYS A 581 -12.38 -15.64 -9.05
CA LYS A 581 -13.56 -14.80 -9.02
C LYS A 581 -14.81 -15.65 -8.75
N ILE A 582 -15.64 -15.21 -7.81
CA ILE A 582 -16.86 -15.90 -7.35
C ILE A 582 -18.11 -15.19 -7.84
N SER A 583 -18.14 -13.86 -7.69
CA SER A 583 -19.28 -13.05 -8.12
C SER A 583 -19.04 -12.49 -9.51
N ASP A 584 -19.95 -12.80 -10.43
CA ASP A 584 -20.02 -12.21 -11.76
C ASP A 584 -21.33 -11.43 -11.95
N GLY A 585 -21.37 -10.58 -12.97
CA GLY A 585 -22.54 -9.77 -13.34
C GLY A 585 -22.26 -8.26 -13.35
N PRO A 586 -23.29 -7.45 -13.66
CA PRO A 586 -23.16 -6.00 -13.62
C PRO A 586 -23.06 -5.48 -12.19
N GLY A 587 -22.37 -4.35 -12.01
CA GLY A 587 -22.24 -3.68 -10.73
C GLY A 587 -21.13 -4.25 -9.82
N ASP A 588 -20.96 -3.60 -8.68
CA ASP A 588 -19.97 -3.96 -7.66
C ASP A 588 -20.55 -5.01 -6.70
N SER A 589 -19.68 -5.86 -6.16
CA SER A 589 -19.96 -6.79 -5.07
C SER A 589 -18.87 -6.71 -4.00
N ARG A 590 -19.24 -6.57 -2.72
CA ARG A 590 -18.31 -6.35 -1.59
C ARG A 590 -18.78 -6.99 -0.28
N ASN A 591 -17.94 -6.95 0.75
CA ASN A 591 -18.24 -7.43 2.11
C ASN A 591 -18.78 -8.87 2.13
N PRO A 592 -17.98 -9.87 1.70
CA PRO A 592 -18.44 -11.25 1.67
C PRO A 592 -18.57 -11.87 3.07
N ALA A 593 -19.54 -12.77 3.25
CA ALA A 593 -19.67 -13.60 4.44
C ALA A 593 -20.27 -14.96 4.10
N TRP A 594 -19.81 -16.03 4.74
CA TRP A 594 -20.34 -17.38 4.48
C TRP A 594 -21.53 -17.71 5.39
N SER A 595 -22.47 -18.51 4.89
CA SER A 595 -23.45 -19.17 5.77
C SER A 595 -22.76 -20.19 6.65
N ARG A 596 -23.30 -20.47 7.84
CA ARG A 596 -22.71 -21.40 8.82
C ARG A 596 -22.59 -22.82 8.29
N ASP A 597 -23.51 -23.23 7.43
CA ASP A 597 -23.49 -24.54 6.76
C ASP A 597 -22.59 -24.59 5.51
N GLY A 598 -22.00 -23.45 5.12
CA GLY A 598 -21.14 -23.34 3.94
C GLY A 598 -21.86 -23.45 2.60
N ALA A 599 -23.20 -23.51 2.59
CA ALA A 599 -23.99 -23.64 1.37
C ALA A 599 -24.11 -22.33 0.58
N TRP A 600 -23.96 -21.19 1.24
CA TRP A 600 -24.19 -19.86 0.67
C TRP A 600 -23.05 -18.89 0.99
N LEU A 601 -22.85 -17.97 0.05
CA LEU A 601 -22.02 -16.79 0.20
C LEU A 601 -22.92 -15.56 0.12
N TYR A 602 -22.95 -14.79 1.20
CA TYR A 602 -23.56 -13.48 1.29
C TYR A 602 -22.59 -12.41 0.81
N PHE A 603 -23.09 -11.38 0.13
CA PHE A 603 -22.33 -10.18 -0.21
C PHE A 603 -23.28 -9.02 -0.52
N GLU A 604 -22.78 -7.79 -0.38
CA GLU A 604 -23.49 -6.59 -0.81
C GLU A 604 -23.29 -6.39 -2.31
N SER A 605 -24.34 -6.06 -3.06
CA SER A 605 -24.18 -5.72 -4.48
C SER A 605 -25.21 -4.70 -4.96
N ASN A 606 -24.79 -3.82 -5.87
CA ASN A 606 -25.65 -2.84 -6.54
C ASN A 606 -26.16 -3.33 -7.92
N ARG A 607 -26.02 -4.64 -8.23
CA ARG A 607 -26.37 -5.24 -9.52
C ARG A 607 -27.80 -5.00 -10.01
N SER A 608 -28.74 -4.71 -9.11
CA SER A 608 -30.13 -4.36 -9.44
C SER A 608 -30.41 -2.84 -9.39
N GLY A 609 -29.38 -1.99 -9.46
CA GLY A 609 -29.50 -0.54 -9.39
C GLY A 609 -29.62 0.04 -7.98
N GLN A 610 -29.65 -0.79 -6.94
CA GLN A 610 -29.59 -0.40 -5.53
C GLN A 610 -28.73 -1.42 -4.78
N TRP A 611 -27.97 -0.95 -3.78
CA TRP A 611 -27.27 -1.85 -2.87
C TRP A 611 -28.27 -2.72 -2.13
N ARG A 612 -28.05 -4.04 -2.16
CA ARG A 612 -28.80 -5.06 -1.41
C ARG A 612 -27.85 -6.17 -1.00
N ILE A 613 -28.26 -6.98 -0.03
CA ILE A 613 -27.55 -8.22 0.29
C ILE A 613 -28.02 -9.31 -0.67
N TYR A 614 -27.08 -10.02 -1.27
CA TYR A 614 -27.30 -11.15 -2.14
C TYR A 614 -26.75 -12.41 -1.50
N ALA A 615 -27.45 -13.53 -1.70
CA ALA A 615 -26.95 -14.86 -1.42
C ALA A 615 -26.66 -15.58 -2.74
N GLN A 616 -25.48 -16.16 -2.88
CA GLN A 616 -25.08 -17.01 -4.00
C GLN A 616 -24.73 -18.41 -3.48
N PRO A 617 -25.11 -19.50 -4.17
CA PRO A 617 -24.65 -20.82 -3.79
C PRO A 617 -23.13 -20.89 -3.78
N ALA A 618 -22.54 -21.51 -2.75
CA ALA A 618 -21.09 -21.67 -2.61
C ALA A 618 -20.43 -22.37 -3.81
N THR A 619 -21.18 -23.26 -4.46
CA THR A 619 -20.78 -23.99 -5.67
C THR A 619 -20.81 -23.12 -6.95
N GLY A 620 -21.24 -21.86 -6.84
CA GLY A 620 -21.56 -21.01 -7.98
C GLY A 620 -23.02 -21.13 -8.41
N GLY A 621 -23.52 -20.11 -9.10
CA GLY A 621 -24.91 -20.02 -9.54
C GLY A 621 -25.41 -18.57 -9.55
N THR A 622 -26.69 -18.39 -9.86
CA THR A 622 -27.33 -17.08 -9.89
C THR A 622 -27.52 -16.53 -8.48
N PRO A 623 -27.02 -15.33 -8.17
CA PRO A 623 -27.25 -14.70 -6.87
C PRO A 623 -28.69 -14.19 -6.73
N ILE A 624 -29.22 -14.29 -5.52
CA ILE A 624 -30.60 -13.92 -5.18
C ILE A 624 -30.54 -12.79 -4.15
N ALA A 625 -31.26 -11.70 -4.39
CA ALA A 625 -31.35 -10.61 -3.41
C ALA A 625 -32.11 -11.13 -2.19
N VAL A 626 -31.53 -11.09 -1.00
CA VAL A 626 -32.15 -11.59 0.25
C VAL A 626 -32.64 -10.45 1.15
N THR A 627 -32.48 -9.20 0.73
CA THR A 627 -33.10 -8.03 1.38
C THR A 627 -33.96 -7.24 0.42
N ALA A 628 -35.04 -6.66 0.95
CA ALA A 628 -35.91 -5.78 0.18
C ALA A 628 -35.24 -4.45 -0.14
N GLY A 629 -34.34 -3.97 0.73
CA GLY A 629 -33.61 -2.71 0.56
C GLY A 629 -32.11 -2.84 0.85
N PRO A 630 -31.42 -1.69 1.02
CA PRO A 630 -30.02 -1.64 1.40
C PRO A 630 -29.73 -2.38 2.70
N GLY A 631 -28.63 -3.13 2.70
CA GLY A 631 -28.10 -3.83 3.86
C GLY A 631 -26.59 -3.95 3.75
N ILE A 632 -25.90 -4.00 4.90
CA ILE A 632 -24.45 -4.10 5.02
C ILE A 632 -24.06 -5.12 6.10
N ASP A 633 -22.82 -5.62 6.00
CA ASP A 633 -22.18 -6.50 7.01
C ASP A 633 -22.99 -7.76 7.35
N ALA A 634 -23.60 -8.41 6.35
CA ALA A 634 -24.48 -9.55 6.57
C ALA A 634 -23.76 -10.75 7.22
N ARG A 635 -24.28 -11.29 8.33
CA ARG A 635 -23.75 -12.51 8.99
C ARG A 635 -24.91 -13.33 9.57
N GLU A 636 -24.75 -14.65 9.65
CA GLU A 636 -25.76 -15.49 10.32
C GLU A 636 -25.63 -15.44 11.85
N SER A 637 -26.76 -15.57 12.56
CA SER A 637 -26.80 -15.79 14.01
C SER A 637 -26.11 -17.11 14.39
N ALA A 638 -25.61 -17.22 15.62
CA ALA A 638 -24.81 -18.36 16.09
C ALA A 638 -25.51 -19.72 15.92
N ASP A 639 -26.83 -19.75 16.05
CA ASP A 639 -27.70 -20.90 15.86
C ASP A 639 -28.08 -21.19 14.39
N GLY A 640 -27.69 -20.32 13.44
CA GLY A 640 -27.99 -20.43 12.02
C GLY A 640 -29.45 -20.14 11.65
N GLN A 641 -30.26 -19.60 12.58
CA GLN A 641 -31.69 -19.35 12.36
C GLN A 641 -32.00 -18.00 11.69
N TRP A 642 -31.08 -17.04 11.80
CA TRP A 642 -31.29 -15.66 11.35
C TRP A 642 -30.15 -15.18 10.46
N LEU A 643 -30.50 -14.38 9.46
CA LEU A 643 -29.56 -13.51 8.76
C LEU A 643 -29.63 -12.13 9.42
N LEU A 644 -28.51 -11.69 9.98
CA LEU A 644 -28.32 -10.41 10.66
C LEU A 644 -27.60 -9.42 9.75
N TYR A 645 -27.98 -8.15 9.77
CA TYR A 645 -27.37 -7.10 8.96
C TYR A 645 -27.74 -5.70 9.45
N SER A 646 -26.95 -4.69 9.09
CA SER A 646 -27.26 -3.28 9.35
C SER A 646 -27.76 -2.59 8.09
N LYS A 647 -28.40 -1.43 8.22
CA LYS A 647 -28.90 -0.62 7.09
C LYS A 647 -28.09 0.68 6.99
N PRO A 648 -27.51 1.03 5.82
CA PRO A 648 -26.73 2.26 5.65
C PRO A 648 -27.46 3.52 6.14
N GLY A 649 -26.79 4.29 7.00
CA GLY A 649 -27.32 5.57 7.51
C GLY A 649 -28.52 5.43 8.45
N GLN A 650 -28.91 4.22 8.84
CA GLN A 650 -30.00 3.97 9.78
C GLN A 650 -29.46 3.29 11.04
N PRO A 651 -29.93 3.68 12.23
CA PRO A 651 -29.59 2.98 13.45
C PRO A 651 -30.19 1.57 13.42
N GLY A 652 -29.44 0.64 14.00
CA GLY A 652 -29.93 -0.66 14.42
C GLY A 652 -29.38 -1.86 13.66
N LEU A 653 -29.41 -3.00 14.34
CA LEU A 653 -29.18 -4.32 13.76
C LEU A 653 -30.52 -4.96 13.41
N TRP A 654 -30.66 -5.39 12.16
CA TRP A 654 -31.86 -6.02 11.63
C TRP A 654 -31.65 -7.52 11.46
N GLN A 655 -32.74 -8.28 11.51
CA GLN A 655 -32.74 -9.71 11.27
C GLN A 655 -33.85 -10.10 10.30
N ARG A 656 -33.67 -11.25 9.65
CA ARG A 656 -34.73 -11.99 8.96
C ARG A 656 -34.51 -13.49 9.12
N PRO A 657 -35.55 -14.32 9.02
CA PRO A 657 -35.38 -15.77 9.04
C PRO A 657 -34.39 -16.22 7.97
N ARG A 658 -33.47 -17.09 8.35
CA ARG A 658 -32.54 -17.76 7.44
C ARG A 658 -33.31 -18.86 6.72
N GLU A 659 -33.42 -18.73 5.39
CA GLU A 659 -34.18 -19.65 4.55
C GLU A 659 -33.24 -20.44 3.63
N ASP A 660 -33.77 -21.49 3.00
CA ASP A 660 -33.13 -22.09 1.83
C ASP A 660 -33.39 -21.20 0.62
N TRP A 661 -32.46 -20.27 0.35
CA TRP A 661 -32.60 -19.24 -0.69
C TRP A 661 -32.87 -19.82 -2.09
N SER A 662 -32.54 -21.10 -2.32
CA SER A 662 -32.81 -21.78 -3.60
C SER A 662 -34.32 -21.96 -3.87
N LYS A 663 -35.15 -21.92 -2.83
CA LYS A 663 -36.62 -22.02 -2.94
C LYS A 663 -37.31 -20.67 -3.12
N GLY A 664 -36.53 -19.60 -3.26
CA GLY A 664 -37.02 -18.22 -3.28
C GLY A 664 -37.16 -17.64 -1.87
N ILE A 665 -37.66 -16.41 -1.82
CA ILE A 665 -37.85 -15.65 -0.57
C ILE A 665 -39.31 -15.81 -0.16
N ALA A 666 -39.57 -16.57 0.91
CA ALA A 666 -40.89 -16.55 1.53
C ALA A 666 -41.09 -15.18 2.20
N GLY A 667 -42.34 -14.72 2.34
CA GLY A 667 -42.67 -13.37 2.85
C GLY A 667 -42.35 -13.08 4.32
N GLY A 668 -41.21 -13.55 4.84
CA GLY A 668 -40.67 -13.20 6.15
C GLY A 668 -40.34 -11.71 6.22
N SER A 669 -40.81 -11.06 7.29
CA SER A 669 -40.54 -9.65 7.56
C SER A 669 -39.10 -9.45 8.03
N GLU A 670 -38.49 -8.36 7.55
CA GLU A 670 -37.29 -7.80 8.14
C GLU A 670 -37.65 -7.14 9.47
N GLU A 671 -36.98 -7.50 10.55
CA GLU A 671 -37.29 -7.05 11.91
C GLU A 671 -36.08 -6.35 12.53
N LEU A 672 -36.33 -5.26 13.25
CA LEU A 672 -35.30 -4.57 14.03
C LEU A 672 -35.03 -5.38 15.31
N LEU A 673 -33.80 -5.86 15.47
CA LEU A 673 -33.37 -6.66 16.62
C LEU A 673 -32.73 -5.78 17.71
N ILE A 674 -31.73 -4.98 17.34
CA ILE A 674 -31.01 -4.10 18.28
C ILE A 674 -31.19 -2.66 17.83
N ALA A 675 -32.00 -1.87 18.54
CA ALA A 675 -32.21 -0.46 18.19
C ALA A 675 -31.04 0.46 18.59
N ALA A 676 -30.21 0.03 19.55
CA ALA A 676 -29.14 0.84 20.15
C ALA A 676 -27.82 0.86 19.36
N LEU A 677 -27.76 0.19 18.20
CA LEU A 677 -26.58 0.21 17.33
C LEU A 677 -26.60 1.49 16.48
N GLU A 678 -25.61 2.36 16.64
CA GLU A 678 -25.54 3.61 15.89
C GLU A 678 -25.10 3.39 14.43
N PRO A 679 -25.51 4.25 13.47
CA PRO A 679 -25.18 4.07 12.05
C PRO A 679 -23.68 3.92 11.75
N GLN A 680 -22.82 4.60 12.51
CA GLN A 680 -21.35 4.53 12.36
C GLN A 680 -20.75 3.19 12.81
N ASP A 681 -21.49 2.40 13.58
CA ASP A 681 -21.06 1.10 14.11
C ASP A 681 -21.75 -0.06 13.37
N GLY A 682 -22.25 0.17 12.14
CA GLY A 682 -22.98 -0.82 11.34
C GLY A 682 -22.24 -2.14 11.07
N GLY A 683 -20.90 -2.17 11.19
CA GLY A 683 -20.08 -3.39 11.12
C GLY A 683 -19.44 -3.80 12.45
N ASN A 684 -19.72 -3.10 13.55
CA ASN A 684 -19.09 -3.29 14.87
C ASN A 684 -19.93 -4.17 15.80
N TRP A 685 -20.22 -5.38 15.32
CA TRP A 685 -20.94 -6.41 16.06
C TRP A 685 -20.49 -7.82 15.63
N ALA A 686 -20.67 -8.79 16.51
CA ALA A 686 -20.29 -10.18 16.30
C ALA A 686 -21.31 -11.14 16.94
N PRO A 687 -21.93 -12.05 16.16
CA PRO A 687 -22.80 -13.09 16.72
C PRO A 687 -22.04 -14.09 17.56
N ALA A 688 -22.60 -14.47 18.71
CA ALA A 688 -22.04 -15.40 19.68
C ALA A 688 -23.08 -16.43 20.12
N PRO A 689 -22.68 -17.61 20.64
CA PRO A 689 -23.63 -18.60 21.16
C PRO A 689 -24.54 -18.08 22.29
N ASP A 690 -24.08 -17.08 23.04
CA ASP A 690 -24.74 -16.46 24.18
C ASP A 690 -25.42 -15.12 23.84
N GLY A 691 -25.43 -14.70 22.57
CA GLY A 691 -26.07 -13.46 22.13
C GLY A 691 -25.33 -12.76 20.99
N ILE A 692 -25.33 -11.43 21.00
CA ILE A 692 -24.62 -10.61 20.00
C ILE A 692 -23.78 -9.57 20.73
N TYR A 693 -22.46 -9.65 20.56
CA TYR A 693 -21.58 -8.57 21.01
C TYR A 693 -21.72 -7.39 20.05
N PHE A 694 -21.88 -6.19 20.58
CA PHE A 694 -21.96 -4.98 19.76
C PHE A 694 -21.41 -3.77 20.49
N VAL A 695 -20.99 -2.77 19.71
CA VAL A 695 -20.57 -1.47 20.24
C VAL A 695 -21.80 -0.61 20.46
N ARG A 696 -22.01 -0.21 21.72
CA ARG A 696 -23.10 0.67 22.14
C ARG A 696 -22.55 2.03 22.51
N ARG A 697 -22.99 3.08 21.80
CA ARG A 697 -22.61 4.45 22.13
C ARG A 697 -23.53 5.02 23.20
N LEU A 698 -22.94 5.70 24.17
CA LEU A 698 -23.66 6.39 25.23
C LEU A 698 -23.81 7.87 24.87
N ALA A 699 -24.87 8.52 25.38
CA ALA A 699 -25.04 9.96 25.20
C ALA A 699 -23.89 10.76 25.85
N GLU A 700 -23.36 10.25 26.96
CA GLU A 700 -22.19 10.79 27.66
C GLU A 700 -21.25 9.64 28.02
N GLY A 701 -19.94 9.85 27.84
CA GLY A 701 -18.90 8.87 28.19
C GLY A 701 -18.38 8.06 27.00
N ALA A 702 -17.51 7.10 27.30
CA ALA A 702 -16.91 6.24 26.30
C ALA A 702 -17.93 5.20 25.76
N PRO A 703 -17.78 4.75 24.50
CA PRO A 703 -18.59 3.66 23.99
C PRO A 703 -18.34 2.37 24.78
N MET A 704 -19.37 1.53 24.86
CA MET A 704 -19.35 0.27 25.58
C MET A 704 -19.34 -0.90 24.61
N LEU A 705 -18.53 -1.92 24.89
CA LEU A 705 -18.83 -3.25 24.38
C LEU A 705 -19.95 -3.84 25.23
N SER A 706 -21.06 -4.18 24.61
CA SER A 706 -22.23 -4.78 25.25
C SER A 706 -22.56 -6.13 24.62
N LEU A 707 -23.13 -7.04 25.40
CA LEU A 707 -23.72 -8.30 24.94
C LEU A 707 -25.24 -8.16 24.93
N PHE A 708 -25.86 -8.35 23.77
CA PHE A 708 -27.31 -8.38 23.60
C PHE A 708 -27.83 -9.82 23.69
N ASP A 709 -28.82 -10.04 24.55
CA ASP A 709 -29.57 -11.31 24.63
C ASP A 709 -30.86 -11.20 23.79
N PRO A 710 -30.99 -12.00 22.71
CA PRO A 710 -32.15 -11.96 21.83
C PRO A 710 -33.43 -12.52 22.47
N VAL A 711 -33.34 -13.28 23.56
CA VAL A 711 -34.50 -13.93 24.21
C VAL A 711 -35.30 -12.91 25.03
N ASP A 712 -34.64 -12.09 25.83
CA ASP A 712 -35.29 -11.07 26.66
C ASP A 712 -35.13 -9.64 26.13
N SER A 713 -34.42 -9.48 25.01
CA SER A 713 -34.14 -8.20 24.36
C SER A 713 -33.39 -7.22 25.29
N SER A 714 -32.55 -7.73 26.18
CA SER A 714 -31.71 -6.94 27.07
C SER A 714 -30.27 -6.81 26.58
N ALA A 715 -29.58 -5.76 27.00
CA ALA A 715 -28.16 -5.56 26.73
C ALA A 715 -27.39 -5.40 28.05
N THR A 716 -26.30 -6.16 28.19
CA THR A 716 -25.42 -6.12 29.36
C THR A 716 -24.05 -5.58 28.97
N ASP A 717 -23.55 -4.61 29.73
CA ASP A 717 -22.22 -4.04 29.50
C ASP A 717 -21.09 -4.95 29.96
N ILE A 718 -20.10 -5.10 29.07
CA ILE A 718 -18.94 -5.97 29.28
C ILE A 718 -17.71 -5.14 29.65
N LEU A 719 -17.38 -4.14 28.82
CA LEU A 719 -16.15 -3.38 28.93
C LEU A 719 -16.29 -1.99 28.28
N ALA A 720 -15.77 -0.94 28.91
CA ALA A 720 -15.66 0.39 28.30
C ALA A 720 -14.52 0.40 27.28
N LEU A 721 -14.81 0.89 26.08
CA LEU A 721 -13.83 1.04 25.00
C LEU A 721 -13.13 2.40 25.10
N SER A 722 -12.16 2.65 24.22
CA SER A 722 -11.56 3.98 24.11
C SER A 722 -12.64 5.02 23.76
N PRO A 723 -12.63 6.24 24.33
CA PRO A 723 -13.51 7.33 23.89
C PRO A 723 -13.41 7.61 22.39
N SER A 724 -12.24 7.36 21.80
CA SER A 724 -11.93 7.53 20.37
C SER A 724 -12.11 6.25 19.55
N PHE A 725 -12.93 5.30 19.99
CA PHE A 725 -13.12 4.04 19.29
C PHE A 725 -13.76 4.27 17.90
N GLU A 726 -13.09 3.76 16.87
CA GLU A 726 -13.54 3.75 15.47
C GLU A 726 -13.55 2.35 14.86
N GLY A 727 -13.33 1.30 15.66
CA GLY A 727 -12.86 -0.02 15.21
C GLY A 727 -13.42 -0.58 13.90
N TRP A 728 -12.60 -1.33 13.17
CA TRP A 728 -12.95 -1.96 11.88
C TRP A 728 -12.76 -3.47 11.93
N GLY A 729 -13.75 -4.19 11.38
CA GLY A 729 -13.75 -5.65 11.29
C GLY A 729 -13.72 -6.34 12.64
N LEU A 730 -14.72 -6.03 13.49
CA LEU A 730 -14.88 -6.72 14.77
C LEU A 730 -15.31 -8.18 14.53
N ASP A 731 -14.52 -9.11 15.06
CA ASP A 731 -14.77 -10.55 14.91
C ASP A 731 -14.48 -11.33 16.19
N LEU A 732 -15.25 -12.41 16.41
CA LEU A 732 -15.23 -13.23 17.63
C LEU A 732 -14.51 -14.55 17.37
N SER A 733 -13.62 -14.94 18.28
CA SER A 733 -12.97 -16.25 18.23
C SER A 733 -14.01 -17.37 18.36
N PRO A 734 -13.83 -18.53 17.71
CA PRO A 734 -14.80 -19.63 17.76
C PRO A 734 -15.10 -20.16 19.17
N ASP A 735 -14.15 -20.02 20.09
CA ASP A 735 -14.30 -20.37 21.51
C ASP A 735 -15.11 -19.34 22.33
N GLY A 736 -15.49 -18.20 21.73
CA GLY A 736 -16.26 -17.13 22.36
C GLY A 736 -15.49 -16.32 23.40
N THR A 737 -14.15 -16.44 23.46
CA THR A 737 -13.35 -15.83 24.54
C THR A 737 -12.62 -14.55 24.15
N GLN A 738 -12.46 -14.28 22.84
CA GLN A 738 -11.66 -13.16 22.33
C GLN A 738 -12.37 -12.45 21.18
N LEU A 739 -12.40 -11.12 21.24
CA LEU A 739 -12.71 -10.29 20.07
C LEU A 739 -11.41 -9.72 19.48
N ILE A 740 -11.35 -9.61 18.16
CA ILE A 740 -10.28 -8.92 17.44
C ILE A 740 -10.88 -7.85 16.53
N PHE A 741 -10.18 -6.74 16.37
CA PHE A 741 -10.55 -5.64 15.47
C PHE A 741 -9.32 -4.79 15.15
N SER A 742 -9.45 -3.92 14.15
CA SER A 742 -8.44 -2.92 13.82
C SER A 742 -8.84 -1.54 14.33
N GLU A 743 -7.87 -0.72 14.71
CA GLU A 743 -8.06 0.71 14.98
C GLU A 743 -6.99 1.55 14.28
N PRO A 744 -7.34 2.75 13.80
CA PRO A 744 -6.35 3.78 13.46
C PRO A 744 -5.41 4.04 14.64
N ALA A 745 -4.11 4.11 14.37
CA ALA A 745 -3.08 4.44 15.36
C ALA A 745 -2.45 5.81 15.11
N GLY A 746 -2.42 6.26 13.85
CA GLY A 746 -1.94 7.59 13.48
C GLY A 746 -2.04 7.81 11.98
N GLN A 747 -2.34 9.04 11.60
CA GLN A 747 -2.35 9.52 10.23
C GLN A 747 -1.58 10.84 10.21
N GLU A 748 -0.48 10.86 9.48
CA GLU A 748 0.42 12.00 9.40
C GLU A 748 0.72 12.27 7.92
N SER A 749 0.89 13.54 7.57
CA SER A 749 1.38 13.95 6.26
C SER A 749 2.48 14.99 6.40
N ASP A 750 3.56 14.79 5.66
CA ASP A 750 4.68 15.73 5.57
C ASP A 750 4.76 16.27 4.13
N LEU A 751 5.33 17.46 3.95
CA LEU A 751 5.69 17.96 2.63
C LEU A 751 7.14 17.64 2.32
N ARG A 752 7.38 17.25 1.06
CA ARG A 752 8.70 16.90 0.53
C ARG A 752 8.96 17.68 -0.76
N LEU A 753 10.23 17.88 -1.09
CA LEU A 753 10.68 18.48 -2.33
C LEU A 753 11.64 17.54 -3.04
N ALA A 754 11.29 17.12 -4.25
CA ALA A 754 12.19 16.39 -5.14
C ALA A 754 12.88 17.40 -6.08
N VAL A 755 14.21 17.40 -6.11
CA VAL A 755 15.04 18.19 -7.03
C VAL A 755 15.91 17.27 -7.88
N PRO A 756 16.08 17.50 -9.19
CA PRO A 756 16.96 16.68 -10.01
C PRO A 756 18.42 16.72 -9.54
N ARG A 757 19.14 15.61 -9.74
CA ARG A 757 20.57 15.44 -9.42
C ARG A 757 21.51 15.91 -10.52
#